data_AF-M5RQT8-F1
#
_entry.id   AF-M5RQT8-F1
#
_cell.length_a   1.000
_cell.length_b   1.000
_cell.length_c   1.000
_cell.angle_alpha   90.00
_cell.angle_beta   90.00
_cell.angle_gamma   90.00
#
_symmetry.space_group_name_H-M   'P 1'
#
loop_
_entity.id
_entity.type
_entity.pdbx_description
1 polymer ?
#
loop_
_entity_poly.entity_id
_entity_poly.type
_entity_poly.pdbx_seq_one_letter_code
_entity_poly.pdbx_strand_id
1 'polypeptide(L)'
;MTPSSSHLISQGPDGALYRHGDPATACPHWRFVLTGPAITPARLAAIASNVRFVDLLQSPHVCRVIENGLSRTPPILVAESLPPLRLVAVSQDLSLAEAFAIATQLTSVVVQAHHLGLYHPHITAENIALQRASGNWEIRLDYLDLAIDDTSIRSVDAENDPRDADREELCGILRCLIRHALDREDPSNETSADLHAHADAVLEWLDSEPVSTTESLLTLLQRADSFRYETVETSVNVGNNSSLQCSESVTGKSATGNPETQITRVPKPTRGNDAATVEPNPETDGSSIRESSFTPATAIVQRGDRLGRFLIGEKIGQGGMGAVFAATDLLDNSPVAIKVLKTPCDDSSQSIRRFRKEARLLADIQNEFVTRLIHVDQDCGVHYLAMEYIDGIDLKKWITRRSCGEPVDISERDALNIVGDIARALACAHSQGIVHRDIKPENVLLQRRASNISDDDDDIQNYRVKLSDFGIARHVEQSESMEVTGDGVMIGTPLYMSPEQCRGSHDVDPTTDVYALGITLFELLTGRVPFQSDDRIKLATMHLYDRPPSVQQFNPRISDACVSIVNRALAKEPEKRFVDASQFSREIDRVLRGTASDIEMHPKMPEHRDDKLWQKTEHWELDSDPEEIWPYVSNTERLNRAIGLPAVTYRTEYDEQRGIRKFGSFRISGVQVAWEEHPFEWIEANRMGILREFQSGPFVWFMSIVTMEPIAGGGTKLSHEIRVEPRNLLGRVMTTVEADWKAFRNLNRVYLRIDKSIQSRKQGQSRKQGQRIDPFESPHRIGTADAERLQKRLDRLIEAGVDPDLANALGVYLSEAPPQTLAQIRPIALARELNFPSDDTIDACLVAASVGLLSLRWDVLCPTCRAPAATHQNLSAIDEHTDCEACHVAFQSNRGNAIEMVFRAHPEIRHVDDQNYCIGGPEHAPHVVAQIRLEANEMFELELHLSQGDYLLRGPRVPQTQSIRVDEGRGQREYSTKLLSLGQSSHIPKLRSGMQRIQLINDDTSLHVIRIERTIPRDDVVTAASASTIQRFRDLFPDQVFADENPITAEQMTLLATTIQDIEDLYANLGDAEVYKRVHEIHWRMEQIVQLHHGTIAKTVGESMLAAFDRCDHAIAAAIEIQQSERNRPQSVGIGVHAGRTLVAVANDRLDYFGSTARAVMAMPSIAGEDLLLSESVYADPRVMHEFTTMLDHATYETVSLPGSPHQPLARIHAQH
;
A
#
# COMPACT_ATOMS: atom_id res chain seq x y z
N MET A 1 4.89 -52.23 -28.90
CA MET A 1 3.71 -52.60 -28.09
C MET A 1 4.16 -53.29 -26.82
N THR A 2 4.20 -52.51 -25.73
CA THR A 2 4.12 -52.89 -24.30
C THR A 2 3.68 -51.60 -23.57
N PRO A 3 2.94 -51.69 -22.46
CA PRO A 3 1.74 -50.88 -22.23
C PRO A 3 1.94 -49.74 -21.22
N SER A 4 1.32 -48.58 -21.44
CA SER A 4 1.24 -47.54 -20.39
C SER A 4 -0.03 -46.68 -20.38
N SER A 5 -1.10 -47.08 -21.08
CA SER A 5 -2.40 -46.38 -20.97
C SER A 5 -3.20 -46.95 -19.80
N SER A 6 -3.50 -46.13 -18.79
CA SER A 6 -4.50 -46.42 -17.76
C SER A 6 -5.76 -46.99 -18.42
N HIS A 7 -6.24 -48.15 -17.97
CA HIS A 7 -7.48 -48.72 -18.48
C HIS A 7 -8.68 -47.97 -17.89
N LEU A 8 -9.04 -46.82 -18.49
CA LEU A 8 -10.36 -46.21 -18.32
C LEU A 8 -11.37 -47.04 -19.09
N ILE A 9 -12.25 -47.73 -18.36
CA ILE A 9 -13.35 -48.47 -18.96
C ILE A 9 -14.62 -47.66 -18.73
N SER A 10 -15.19 -47.16 -19.82
CA SER A 10 -16.49 -46.48 -19.80
C SER A 10 -17.60 -47.53 -19.88
N GLN A 11 -18.61 -47.46 -19.01
CA GLN A 11 -19.72 -48.41 -19.00
C GLN A 11 -21.00 -47.73 -19.51
N GLY A 12 -21.56 -48.25 -20.61
CA GLY A 12 -22.84 -47.80 -21.15
C GLY A 12 -24.02 -48.19 -20.24
N PRO A 13 -25.20 -47.57 -20.42
CA PRO A 13 -26.41 -47.88 -19.65
C PRO A 13 -26.93 -49.32 -19.84
N ASP A 14 -26.45 -50.04 -20.84
CA ASP A 14 -26.68 -51.46 -21.12
C ASP A 14 -25.71 -52.41 -20.41
N GLY A 15 -24.73 -51.86 -19.68
CA GLY A 15 -23.72 -52.61 -18.95
C GLY A 15 -22.50 -53.02 -19.79
N ALA A 16 -22.45 -52.68 -21.08
CA ALA A 16 -21.33 -52.97 -21.96
C ALA A 16 -20.13 -52.02 -21.69
N LEU A 17 -18.91 -52.55 -21.90
CA LEU A 17 -17.65 -51.86 -21.64
C LEU A 17 -17.08 -51.29 -22.95
N TYR A 18 -16.86 -49.97 -23.00
CA TYR A 18 -16.34 -49.25 -24.16
C TYR A 18 -14.98 -48.61 -23.85
N ARG A 19 -14.10 -48.53 -24.86
CA ARG A 19 -12.89 -47.69 -24.79
C ARG A 19 -13.26 -46.23 -25.07
N HIS A 20 -12.62 -45.31 -24.37
CA HIS A 20 -12.77 -43.88 -24.64
C HIS A 20 -12.44 -43.58 -26.11
N GLY A 21 -13.33 -42.86 -26.80
CA GLY A 21 -13.19 -42.49 -28.21
C GLY A 21 -13.91 -43.37 -29.26
N ASP A 22 -14.73 -44.35 -28.87
CA ASP A 22 -15.51 -45.15 -29.84
C ASP A 22 -16.77 -44.38 -30.29
N PRO A 23 -16.93 -43.98 -31.58
CA PRO A 23 -17.99 -43.08 -32.04
C PRO A 23 -19.38 -43.73 -32.16
N ALA A 24 -19.56 -44.97 -31.72
CA ALA A 24 -20.67 -45.82 -32.14
C ALA A 24 -21.90 -45.89 -31.21
N THR A 25 -21.98 -45.15 -30.10
CA THR A 25 -23.17 -45.18 -29.22
C THR A 25 -23.65 -43.80 -28.79
N ALA A 26 -24.93 -43.51 -29.11
CA ALA A 26 -25.65 -42.32 -28.68
C ALA A 26 -26.03 -42.43 -27.19
N CYS A 27 -25.05 -42.31 -26.30
CA CYS A 27 -25.29 -42.18 -24.86
C CYS A 27 -25.17 -40.70 -24.47
N PRO A 28 -26.14 -40.10 -23.75
CA PRO A 28 -26.06 -38.70 -23.35
C PRO A 28 -24.97 -38.47 -22.29
N HIS A 29 -24.61 -39.50 -21.52
CA HIS A 29 -23.65 -39.38 -20.41
C HIS A 29 -22.64 -40.53 -20.40
N TRP A 30 -21.38 -40.22 -20.14
CA TRP A 30 -20.28 -41.19 -19.98
C TRP A 30 -20.09 -41.50 -18.50
N ARG A 31 -20.06 -42.79 -18.15
CA ARG A 31 -19.76 -43.27 -16.80
C ARG A 31 -18.35 -43.87 -16.77
N PHE A 32 -17.42 -43.17 -16.14
CA PHE A 32 -16.05 -43.62 -15.90
C PHE A 32 -16.01 -44.42 -14.61
N VAL A 33 -15.58 -45.68 -14.68
CA VAL A 33 -15.37 -46.54 -13.51
C VAL A 33 -13.87 -46.76 -13.33
N LEU A 34 -13.28 -46.07 -12.35
CA LEU A 34 -11.85 -46.11 -12.06
C LEU A 34 -11.50 -47.43 -11.35
N THR A 35 -10.89 -48.36 -12.08
CA THR A 35 -10.49 -49.68 -11.56
C THR A 35 -9.07 -50.05 -11.99
N GLY A 36 -8.38 -50.82 -11.16
CA GLY A 36 -7.03 -51.35 -11.45
C GLY A 36 -5.96 -50.96 -10.44
N PRO A 37 -4.78 -51.60 -10.47
CA PRO A 37 -3.71 -51.41 -9.49
C PRO A 37 -3.05 -50.03 -9.51
N ALA A 38 -3.31 -49.22 -10.55
CA ALA A 38 -2.78 -47.86 -10.69
C ALA A 38 -3.63 -46.79 -9.98
N ILE A 39 -4.85 -47.10 -9.54
CA ILE A 39 -5.76 -46.19 -8.83
C ILE A 39 -5.45 -46.24 -7.33
N THR A 40 -4.42 -45.50 -6.90
CA THR A 40 -4.05 -45.34 -5.48
C THR A 40 -4.87 -44.23 -4.81
N PRO A 41 -4.97 -44.20 -3.47
CA PRO A 41 -5.62 -43.08 -2.77
C PRO A 41 -5.02 -41.70 -3.13
N ALA A 42 -3.71 -41.64 -3.35
CA ALA A 42 -3.03 -40.42 -3.79
C ALA A 42 -3.45 -40.01 -5.21
N ARG A 43 -3.55 -40.96 -6.15
CA ARG A 43 -4.03 -40.70 -7.51
C ARG A 43 -5.50 -40.29 -7.53
N LEU A 44 -6.35 -40.90 -6.69
CA LEU A 44 -7.75 -40.48 -6.54
C LEU A 44 -7.88 -39.07 -5.97
N ALA A 45 -7.01 -38.67 -5.03
CA ALA A 45 -6.99 -37.31 -4.51
C ALA A 45 -6.57 -36.29 -5.58
N ALA A 46 -5.59 -36.63 -6.42
CA ALA A 46 -5.16 -35.80 -7.54
C ALA A 46 -6.29 -35.63 -8.59
N ILE A 47 -6.91 -36.73 -9.02
CA ILE A 47 -8.07 -36.71 -9.93
C ILE A 47 -9.22 -35.89 -9.32
N ALA A 48 -9.54 -36.10 -8.03
CA ALA A 48 -10.59 -35.34 -7.35
C ALA A 48 -10.27 -33.85 -7.18
N SER A 49 -9.00 -33.48 -7.21
CA SER A 49 -8.56 -32.08 -7.23
C SER A 49 -8.77 -31.50 -8.62
N ASN A 50 -8.23 -32.16 -9.65
CA ASN A 50 -8.33 -31.75 -11.04
C ASN A 50 -9.79 -31.60 -11.51
N VAL A 51 -10.64 -32.59 -11.21
CA VAL A 51 -12.07 -32.56 -11.53
C VAL A 51 -12.79 -31.39 -10.86
N ARG A 52 -12.39 -30.95 -9.66
CA ARG A 52 -12.96 -29.76 -9.02
C ARG A 52 -12.61 -28.47 -9.77
N PHE A 53 -11.43 -28.37 -10.35
CA PHE A 53 -11.06 -27.20 -11.14
C PHE A 53 -11.75 -27.20 -12.51
N VAL A 54 -11.96 -28.37 -13.11
CA VAL A 54 -12.81 -28.49 -14.31
C VAL A 54 -14.26 -28.10 -14.01
N ASP A 55 -14.77 -28.42 -12.81
CA ASP A 55 -16.10 -27.98 -12.38
C ASP A 55 -16.16 -26.46 -12.14
N LEU A 56 -15.06 -25.83 -11.70
CA LEU A 56 -14.97 -24.38 -11.51
C LEU A 56 -14.92 -23.56 -12.81
N LEU A 57 -14.53 -24.18 -13.95
CA LEU A 57 -14.52 -23.51 -15.26
C LEU A 57 -15.89 -22.97 -15.66
N GLN A 58 -16.98 -23.64 -15.25
CA GLN A 58 -18.39 -23.26 -15.48
C GLN A 58 -18.71 -22.81 -16.92
N SER A 59 -17.90 -23.21 -17.90
CA SER A 59 -18.03 -22.79 -19.30
C SER A 59 -19.03 -23.70 -20.02
N PRO A 60 -19.96 -23.15 -20.83
CA PRO A 60 -20.87 -23.98 -21.63
C PRO A 60 -20.14 -24.78 -22.72
N HIS A 61 -18.86 -24.47 -22.97
CA HIS A 61 -18.02 -25.08 -24.00
C HIS A 61 -17.09 -26.19 -23.48
N VAL A 62 -17.22 -26.59 -22.21
CA VAL A 62 -16.45 -27.68 -21.59
C VAL A 62 -17.40 -28.80 -21.17
N CYS A 63 -16.96 -30.06 -21.25
CA CYS A 63 -17.75 -31.21 -20.79
C CYS A 63 -18.09 -31.08 -19.30
N ARG A 64 -19.39 -31.16 -18.98
CA ARG A 64 -19.85 -31.03 -17.59
C ARG A 64 -19.78 -32.35 -16.83
N VAL A 65 -19.40 -32.25 -15.56
CA VAL A 65 -19.52 -33.34 -14.61
C VAL A 65 -20.96 -33.39 -14.10
N ILE A 66 -21.62 -34.53 -14.29
CA ILE A 66 -23.02 -34.75 -13.92
C ILE A 66 -23.10 -35.41 -12.54
N GLU A 67 -22.21 -36.35 -12.26
CA GLU A 67 -22.14 -37.02 -10.96
C GLU A 67 -20.69 -37.25 -10.55
N ASN A 68 -20.29 -36.66 -9.42
CA ASN A 68 -18.99 -36.89 -8.80
C ASN A 68 -19.10 -37.97 -7.70
N GLY A 69 -18.89 -39.22 -8.09
CA GLY A 69 -18.87 -40.38 -7.21
C GLY A 69 -17.47 -40.90 -6.89
N LEU A 70 -16.44 -40.04 -6.92
CA LEU A 70 -15.04 -40.44 -6.70
C LEU A 70 -14.77 -41.01 -5.29
N SER A 71 -15.68 -40.80 -4.34
CA SER A 71 -15.67 -41.38 -2.99
C SER A 71 -16.31 -42.77 -2.89
N ARG A 72 -16.96 -43.25 -3.96
CA ARG A 72 -17.60 -44.58 -4.01
C ARG A 72 -16.56 -45.68 -4.26
N THR A 73 -16.93 -46.92 -4.00
CA THR A 73 -16.09 -48.10 -4.25
C THR A 73 -16.81 -49.07 -5.20
N PRO A 74 -16.37 -49.20 -6.48
CA PRO A 74 -15.26 -48.47 -7.11
C PRO A 74 -15.59 -46.99 -7.37
N PRO A 75 -14.58 -46.09 -7.45
CA PRO A 75 -14.78 -44.67 -7.74
C PRO A 75 -15.42 -44.47 -9.12
N ILE A 76 -16.45 -43.63 -9.17
CA ILE A 76 -17.24 -43.40 -10.38
C ILE A 76 -17.32 -41.91 -10.69
N LEU A 77 -17.19 -41.55 -11.95
CA LEU A 77 -17.46 -40.19 -12.44
C LEU A 77 -18.45 -40.29 -13.60
N VAL A 78 -19.49 -39.46 -13.62
CA VAL A 78 -20.43 -39.36 -14.73
C VAL A 78 -20.32 -37.97 -15.34
N ALA A 79 -20.16 -37.89 -16.66
CA ALA A 79 -20.03 -36.63 -17.39
C ALA A 79 -20.87 -36.62 -18.67
N GLU A 80 -21.09 -35.43 -19.24
CA GLU A 80 -21.74 -35.29 -20.55
C GLU A 80 -20.93 -35.98 -21.66
N SER A 81 -21.62 -36.51 -22.68
CA SER A 81 -20.94 -37.04 -23.87
C SER A 81 -20.48 -35.95 -24.81
N LEU A 82 -19.29 -36.13 -25.37
CA LEU A 82 -18.83 -35.30 -26.47
C LEU A 82 -19.73 -35.54 -27.70
N PRO A 83 -20.17 -34.48 -28.39
CA PRO A 83 -20.79 -34.60 -29.71
C PRO A 83 -19.89 -35.39 -30.66
N PRO A 84 -20.44 -36.23 -31.58
CA PRO A 84 -19.62 -37.11 -32.42
C PRO A 84 -18.86 -36.37 -33.54
N LEU A 85 -19.29 -35.15 -33.90
CA LEU A 85 -18.65 -34.36 -34.94
C LEU A 85 -17.41 -33.66 -34.38
N ARG A 86 -16.29 -33.69 -35.11
CA ARG A 86 -15.03 -33.02 -34.77
C ARG A 86 -14.77 -31.83 -35.67
N LEU A 87 -14.06 -30.81 -35.18
CA LEU A 87 -13.72 -29.61 -35.94
C LEU A 87 -13.01 -29.96 -37.26
N VAL A 88 -12.11 -30.94 -37.26
CA VAL A 88 -11.42 -31.41 -38.48
C VAL A 88 -12.39 -31.80 -39.61
N ALA A 89 -13.55 -32.37 -39.28
CA ALA A 89 -14.52 -32.87 -40.26
C ALA A 89 -15.32 -31.77 -40.97
N VAL A 90 -15.36 -30.56 -40.40
CA VAL A 90 -16.07 -29.41 -40.98
C VAL A 90 -15.18 -28.21 -41.24
N SER A 91 -13.93 -28.22 -40.74
CA SER A 91 -12.98 -27.10 -40.83
C SER A 91 -12.79 -26.57 -42.24
N GLN A 92 -12.99 -27.42 -43.25
CA GLN A 92 -12.87 -27.01 -44.65
C GLN A 92 -14.13 -26.31 -45.18
N ASP A 93 -15.31 -26.53 -44.62
CA ASP A 93 -16.61 -26.10 -45.17
C ASP A 93 -17.29 -24.95 -44.39
N LEU A 94 -16.58 -24.32 -43.46
CA LEU A 94 -17.12 -23.20 -42.66
C LEU A 94 -17.11 -21.89 -43.45
N SER A 95 -18.17 -21.10 -43.31
CA SER A 95 -18.15 -19.68 -43.70
C SER A 95 -17.23 -18.86 -42.77
N LEU A 96 -16.76 -17.70 -43.21
CA LEU A 96 -15.87 -16.85 -42.41
C LEU A 96 -16.52 -16.44 -41.08
N ALA A 97 -17.82 -16.13 -41.10
CA ALA A 97 -18.59 -15.83 -39.88
C ALA A 97 -18.73 -17.04 -38.93
N GLU A 98 -18.85 -18.27 -39.46
CA GLU A 98 -18.84 -19.48 -38.63
C GLU A 98 -17.44 -19.76 -38.05
N ALA A 99 -16.38 -19.50 -38.82
CA ALA A 99 -15.00 -19.62 -38.36
C ALA A 99 -14.70 -18.65 -37.20
N PHE A 100 -15.12 -17.39 -37.31
CA PHE A 100 -14.98 -16.40 -36.23
C PHE A 100 -15.73 -16.80 -34.95
N ALA A 101 -16.96 -17.30 -35.07
CA ALA A 101 -17.73 -17.73 -33.90
C ALA A 101 -17.07 -18.90 -33.17
N ILE A 102 -16.51 -19.87 -33.90
CA ILE A 102 -15.76 -21.00 -33.30
C ILE A 102 -14.45 -20.48 -32.68
N ALA A 103 -13.75 -19.55 -33.34
CA ALA A 103 -12.52 -18.95 -32.84
C ALA A 103 -12.71 -18.20 -31.51
N THR A 104 -13.78 -17.41 -31.40
CA THR A 104 -14.15 -16.67 -30.18
C THR A 104 -14.47 -17.63 -29.04
N GLN A 105 -15.27 -18.67 -29.29
CA GLN A 105 -15.60 -19.68 -28.28
C GLN A 105 -14.35 -20.41 -27.78
N LEU A 106 -13.46 -20.82 -28.69
CA LEU A 106 -12.25 -21.56 -28.33
C LEU A 106 -11.29 -20.70 -27.51
N THR A 107 -11.05 -19.46 -27.93
CA THR A 107 -10.17 -18.52 -27.22
C THR A 107 -10.74 -18.17 -25.84
N SER A 108 -12.06 -18.00 -25.72
CA SER A 108 -12.73 -17.72 -24.44
C SER A 108 -12.54 -18.85 -23.43
N VAL A 109 -12.61 -20.11 -23.86
CA VAL A 109 -12.41 -21.27 -22.97
C VAL A 109 -10.98 -21.33 -22.47
N VAL A 110 -10.00 -21.11 -23.34
CA VAL A 110 -8.57 -21.13 -22.97
C VAL A 110 -8.24 -20.02 -21.98
N VAL A 111 -8.75 -18.80 -22.19
CA VAL A 111 -8.55 -17.68 -21.24
C VAL A 111 -9.18 -17.99 -19.88
N GLN A 112 -10.40 -18.54 -19.85
CA GLN A 112 -11.05 -18.97 -18.60
C GLN A 112 -10.26 -20.07 -17.89
N ALA A 113 -9.68 -21.02 -18.63
CA ALA A 113 -8.84 -22.08 -18.09
C ALA A 113 -7.54 -21.52 -17.49
N HIS A 114 -6.87 -20.59 -18.17
CA HIS A 114 -5.64 -19.95 -17.69
C HIS A 114 -5.87 -19.19 -16.38
N HIS A 115 -7.01 -18.49 -16.22
CA HIS A 115 -7.37 -17.84 -14.96
C HIS A 115 -7.54 -18.80 -13.77
N LEU A 116 -7.85 -20.08 -14.04
CA LEU A 116 -7.98 -21.14 -13.04
C LEU A 116 -6.71 -22.01 -12.91
N GLY A 117 -5.63 -21.63 -13.62
CA GLY A 117 -4.38 -22.38 -13.67
C GLY A 117 -4.56 -23.76 -14.28
N LEU A 118 -5.37 -23.88 -15.33
CA LEU A 118 -5.59 -25.10 -16.11
C LEU A 118 -5.02 -24.93 -17.53
N TYR A 119 -4.33 -25.96 -17.99
CA TYR A 119 -3.68 -25.99 -19.31
C TYR A 119 -4.12 -27.22 -20.09
N HIS A 120 -4.18 -27.13 -21.42
CA HIS A 120 -4.66 -28.20 -22.28
C HIS A 120 -3.53 -28.64 -23.24
N PRO A 121 -2.73 -29.66 -22.91
CA PRO A 121 -1.46 -29.94 -23.58
C PRO A 121 -1.54 -30.34 -25.07
N HIS A 122 -2.75 -30.55 -25.61
CA HIS A 122 -3.01 -30.96 -27.01
C HIS A 122 -4.32 -30.39 -27.57
N ILE A 123 -4.44 -29.08 -27.72
CA ILE A 123 -5.56 -28.44 -28.43
C ILE A 123 -5.38 -28.69 -29.94
N THR A 124 -6.16 -29.63 -30.50
CA THR A 124 -6.12 -29.97 -31.94
C THR A 124 -7.52 -30.00 -32.53
N ALA A 125 -7.64 -29.83 -33.85
CA ALA A 125 -8.93 -29.90 -34.55
C ALA A 125 -9.62 -31.29 -34.45
N GLU A 126 -8.86 -32.34 -34.08
CA GLU A 126 -9.39 -33.69 -33.85
C GLU A 126 -10.02 -33.84 -32.46
N ASN A 127 -9.61 -33.01 -31.49
CA ASN A 127 -10.06 -33.05 -30.10
C ASN A 127 -11.15 -32.02 -29.77
N ILE A 128 -11.43 -31.09 -30.69
CA ILE A 128 -12.52 -30.12 -30.55
C ILE A 128 -13.81 -30.74 -31.11
N ALA A 129 -14.78 -31.01 -30.25
CA ALA A 129 -16.09 -31.51 -30.65
C ALA A 129 -17.05 -30.36 -31.01
N LEU A 130 -17.96 -30.62 -31.94
CA LEU A 130 -18.91 -29.64 -32.45
C LEU A 130 -20.33 -30.17 -32.44
N GLN A 131 -21.28 -29.28 -32.16
CA GLN A 131 -22.69 -29.51 -32.39
C GLN A 131 -23.37 -28.26 -32.97
N ARG A 132 -24.50 -28.45 -33.66
CA ARG A 132 -25.37 -27.32 -34.05
C ARG A 132 -26.50 -27.17 -33.03
N ALA A 133 -26.52 -26.05 -32.33
CA ALA A 133 -27.58 -25.65 -31.42
C ALA A 133 -28.21 -24.34 -31.91
N SER A 134 -29.53 -24.33 -32.10
CA SER A 134 -30.28 -23.14 -32.54
C SER A 134 -29.74 -22.45 -33.81
N GLY A 135 -29.14 -23.21 -34.72
CA GLY A 135 -28.57 -22.70 -35.98
C GLY A 135 -27.09 -22.27 -35.91
N ASN A 136 -26.48 -22.25 -34.72
CA ASN A 136 -25.07 -21.87 -34.51
C ASN A 136 -24.19 -23.08 -34.15
N TRP A 137 -22.91 -22.99 -34.49
CA TRP A 137 -21.90 -23.94 -34.03
C TRP A 137 -21.58 -23.70 -32.56
N GLU A 138 -21.65 -24.76 -31.75
CA GLU A 138 -21.12 -24.78 -30.39
C GLU A 138 -19.96 -25.76 -30.30
N ILE A 139 -18.86 -25.32 -29.69
CA ILE A 139 -17.72 -26.19 -29.38
C ILE A 139 -17.92 -26.93 -28.04
N ARG A 140 -17.28 -28.10 -27.92
CA ARG A 140 -17.02 -28.80 -26.65
C ARG A 140 -15.56 -29.25 -26.61
N LEU A 141 -14.83 -28.82 -25.58
CA LEU A 141 -13.45 -29.22 -25.30
C LEU A 141 -13.39 -30.08 -24.04
N ASP A 142 -12.63 -31.17 -24.09
CA ASP A 142 -12.58 -32.17 -23.02
C ASP A 142 -11.39 -31.99 -22.08
N TYR A 143 -11.58 -31.20 -21.03
CA TYR A 143 -10.61 -31.12 -19.92
C TYR A 143 -10.72 -32.29 -18.94
N LEU A 144 -11.77 -33.12 -19.04
CA LEU A 144 -12.06 -34.16 -18.07
C LEU A 144 -11.24 -35.42 -18.32
N ASP A 145 -11.04 -35.80 -19.58
CA ASP A 145 -10.16 -36.92 -19.94
C ASP A 145 -8.72 -36.65 -19.47
N LEU A 146 -8.22 -35.42 -19.68
CA LEU A 146 -6.92 -34.96 -19.20
C LEU A 146 -6.83 -34.92 -17.66
N ALA A 147 -7.91 -34.52 -16.99
CA ALA A 147 -7.97 -34.51 -15.53
C ALA A 147 -7.89 -35.92 -14.91
N ILE A 148 -8.29 -36.95 -15.65
CA ILE A 148 -8.31 -38.35 -15.19
C ILE A 148 -7.00 -39.09 -15.55
N ASP A 149 -6.39 -38.79 -16.69
CA ASP A 149 -5.19 -39.51 -17.18
C ASP A 149 -3.84 -38.99 -16.64
N ASP A 150 -3.86 -38.02 -15.71
CA ASP A 150 -2.69 -37.47 -14.99
C ASP A 150 -1.61 -36.87 -15.91
N THR A 151 -2.00 -36.50 -17.14
CA THR A 151 -1.19 -35.72 -18.06
C THR A 151 -1.38 -34.24 -17.76
N SER A 152 -0.62 -33.75 -16.77
CA SER A 152 -0.21 -32.35 -16.58
C SER A 152 -1.18 -31.23 -17.04
N ILE A 153 -2.46 -31.26 -16.64
CA ILE A 153 -3.33 -30.06 -16.74
C ILE A 153 -2.82 -28.90 -15.86
N ARG A 154 -1.81 -29.19 -15.03
CA ARG A 154 -1.02 -28.31 -14.16
C ARG A 154 0.41 -28.79 -14.23
N SER A 155 1.29 -28.11 -14.97
CA SER A 155 2.71 -28.47 -14.95
C SER A 155 3.36 -28.02 -13.65
N VAL A 156 4.10 -28.92 -13.00
CA VAL A 156 5.02 -28.58 -11.90
C VAL A 156 6.47 -28.47 -12.42
N ASP A 157 6.77 -28.92 -13.64
CA ASP A 157 8.16 -29.11 -14.11
C ASP A 157 8.39 -28.81 -15.62
N ALA A 158 8.20 -27.57 -16.09
CA ALA A 158 8.62 -27.19 -17.46
C ALA A 158 9.47 -25.91 -17.45
N GLU A 159 10.59 -25.92 -18.18
CA GLU A 159 11.50 -24.78 -18.39
C GLU A 159 10.84 -23.59 -19.14
N ASN A 160 9.62 -23.77 -19.66
CA ASN A 160 8.81 -22.78 -20.37
C ASN A 160 7.42 -22.63 -19.73
N ASP A 161 6.81 -21.45 -19.85
CA ASP A 161 5.46 -21.18 -19.35
C ASP A 161 4.43 -22.05 -20.08
N PRO A 162 3.64 -22.89 -19.39
CA PRO A 162 2.63 -23.75 -20.02
C PRO A 162 1.58 -22.97 -20.82
N ARG A 163 1.40 -21.66 -20.54
CA ARG A 163 0.55 -20.77 -21.35
C ARG A 163 1.08 -20.57 -22.76
N ASP A 164 2.40 -20.66 -22.96
CA ASP A 164 3.01 -20.47 -24.27
C ASP A 164 2.70 -21.64 -25.20
N ALA A 165 2.66 -22.87 -24.69
CA ALA A 165 2.29 -24.07 -25.45
C ALA A 165 0.80 -24.05 -25.86
N ASP A 166 -0.11 -23.75 -24.93
CA ASP A 166 -1.54 -23.58 -25.22
C ASP A 166 -1.75 -22.46 -26.26
N ARG A 167 -0.99 -21.36 -26.14
CA ARG A 167 -1.05 -20.23 -27.07
C ARG A 167 -0.58 -20.64 -28.46
N GLU A 168 0.53 -21.37 -28.58
CA GLU A 168 1.09 -21.81 -29.86
C GLU A 168 0.11 -22.72 -30.60
N GLU A 169 -0.47 -23.71 -29.91
CA GLU A 169 -1.45 -24.64 -30.49
C GLU A 169 -2.76 -23.93 -30.87
N LEU A 170 -3.27 -23.06 -29.99
CA LEU A 170 -4.46 -22.23 -30.28
C LEU A 170 -4.23 -21.36 -31.51
N CYS A 171 -3.10 -20.64 -31.57
CA CYS A 171 -2.77 -19.79 -32.71
C CYS A 171 -2.65 -20.60 -34.01
N GLY A 172 -2.08 -21.82 -33.93
CA GLY A 172 -2.02 -22.76 -35.04
C GLY A 172 -3.39 -23.10 -35.64
N ILE A 173 -4.36 -23.45 -34.78
CA ILE A 173 -5.73 -23.78 -35.21
C ILE A 173 -6.43 -22.58 -35.79
N LEU A 174 -6.39 -21.44 -35.10
CA LEU A 174 -7.10 -20.23 -35.51
C LEU A 174 -6.60 -19.73 -36.87
N ARG A 175 -5.27 -19.78 -37.09
CA ARG A 175 -4.66 -19.43 -38.37
C ARG A 175 -5.15 -20.32 -39.50
N CYS A 176 -5.25 -21.62 -39.27
CA CYS A 176 -5.75 -22.58 -40.26
C CYS A 176 -7.25 -22.35 -40.56
N LEU A 177 -8.06 -22.18 -39.52
CA LEU A 177 -9.51 -22.02 -39.61
C LEU A 177 -9.89 -20.75 -40.38
N ILE A 178 -9.30 -19.61 -40.00
CA ILE A 178 -9.62 -18.31 -40.58
C ILE A 178 -9.12 -18.23 -42.03
N ARG A 179 -7.89 -18.70 -42.31
CA ARG A 179 -7.32 -18.66 -43.67
C ARG A 179 -8.11 -19.54 -44.65
N HIS A 180 -8.54 -20.72 -44.23
CA HIS A 180 -9.33 -21.60 -45.09
C HIS A 180 -10.74 -21.05 -45.37
N ALA A 181 -11.38 -20.41 -44.38
CA ALA A 181 -12.68 -19.77 -44.57
C ALA A 181 -12.57 -18.52 -45.45
N LEU A 182 -11.48 -17.75 -45.31
CA LEU A 182 -11.18 -16.56 -46.10
C LEU A 182 -10.96 -16.89 -47.59
N ASP A 183 -10.18 -17.95 -47.89
CA ASP A 183 -9.88 -18.38 -49.27
C ASP A 183 -11.14 -18.81 -50.07
N ARG A 184 -12.25 -19.10 -49.38
CA ARG A 184 -13.51 -19.56 -49.98
C ARG A 184 -14.55 -18.44 -50.11
N GLU A 185 -14.32 -17.28 -49.51
CA GLU A 185 -15.27 -16.18 -49.51
C GLU A 185 -14.99 -15.24 -50.70
N ASP A 186 -16.04 -14.84 -51.43
CA ASP A 186 -15.88 -13.99 -52.62
C ASP A 186 -15.71 -12.52 -52.19
N PRO A 187 -14.54 -11.88 -52.42
CA PRO A 187 -14.27 -10.52 -51.96
C PRO A 187 -15.12 -9.45 -52.65
N SER A 188 -15.93 -9.81 -53.66
CA SER A 188 -16.81 -8.90 -54.38
C SER A 188 -18.16 -8.61 -53.70
N ASN A 189 -18.44 -9.20 -52.53
CA ASN A 189 -19.67 -8.98 -51.77
C ASN A 189 -19.51 -7.87 -50.71
N GLU A 190 -20.34 -6.82 -50.73
CA GLU A 190 -20.22 -5.64 -49.84
C GLU A 190 -20.30 -5.98 -48.34
N THR A 191 -21.03 -7.04 -47.96
CA THR A 191 -21.09 -7.53 -46.56
C THR A 191 -19.86 -8.35 -46.14
N SER A 192 -18.98 -8.71 -47.08
CA SER A 192 -17.78 -9.53 -46.84
C SER A 192 -16.50 -8.69 -46.70
N ALA A 193 -16.49 -7.43 -47.14
CA ALA A 193 -15.30 -6.56 -47.09
C ALA A 193 -14.82 -6.26 -45.65
N ASP A 194 -15.74 -5.98 -44.72
CA ASP A 194 -15.39 -5.73 -43.31
C ASP A 194 -14.94 -7.02 -42.61
N LEU A 195 -15.55 -8.16 -42.91
CA LEU A 195 -15.14 -9.47 -42.40
C LEU A 195 -13.75 -9.87 -42.92
N HIS A 196 -13.42 -9.56 -44.18
CA HIS A 196 -12.06 -9.72 -44.72
C HIS A 196 -11.04 -8.85 -43.98
N ALA A 197 -11.35 -7.57 -43.75
CA ALA A 197 -10.45 -6.67 -43.02
C ALA A 197 -10.19 -7.14 -41.58
N HIS A 198 -11.18 -7.71 -40.90
CA HIS A 198 -11.01 -8.30 -39.58
C HIS A 198 -10.23 -9.62 -39.64
N ALA A 199 -10.43 -10.44 -40.67
CA ALA A 199 -9.66 -11.66 -40.89
C ALA A 199 -8.17 -11.36 -41.10
N ASP A 200 -7.87 -10.33 -41.90
CA ASP A 200 -6.50 -9.86 -42.09
C ASP A 200 -5.87 -9.36 -40.78
N ALA A 201 -6.60 -8.57 -39.98
CA ALA A 201 -6.12 -8.07 -38.68
C ALA A 201 -5.86 -9.21 -37.67
N VAL A 202 -6.70 -10.24 -37.66
CA VAL A 202 -6.49 -11.41 -36.80
C VAL A 202 -5.33 -12.26 -37.30
N LEU A 203 -5.16 -12.45 -38.62
CA LEU A 203 -4.02 -13.17 -39.18
C LEU A 203 -2.70 -12.42 -38.94
N GLU A 204 -2.68 -11.09 -39.05
CA GLU A 204 -1.52 -10.25 -38.72
C GLU A 204 -1.15 -10.37 -37.24
N TRP A 205 -2.15 -10.38 -36.34
CA TRP A 205 -1.93 -10.63 -34.92
C TRP A 205 -1.32 -12.02 -34.67
N LEU A 206 -1.88 -13.05 -35.31
CA LEU A 206 -1.42 -14.44 -35.19
C LEU A 206 -0.01 -14.66 -35.75
N ASP A 207 0.45 -13.82 -36.67
CA ASP A 207 1.77 -13.91 -37.31
C ASP A 207 2.82 -13.00 -36.64
N SER A 208 2.47 -12.26 -35.58
CA SER A 208 3.39 -11.36 -34.84
C SER A 208 4.13 -12.06 -33.68
N GLU A 209 5.46 -11.86 -33.57
CA GLU A 209 6.26 -12.27 -32.39
C GLU A 209 7.06 -11.09 -31.79
N PRO A 210 7.19 -10.97 -30.44
CA PRO A 210 6.38 -11.58 -29.39
C PRO A 210 5.95 -10.57 -28.29
N VAL A 211 4.76 -9.95 -28.38
CA VAL A 211 4.10 -9.29 -27.21
C VAL A 211 2.58 -9.21 -27.43
N SER A 212 1.86 -10.33 -27.34
CA SER A 212 0.40 -10.26 -27.26
C SER A 212 -0.19 -11.44 -26.48
N THR A 213 -1.12 -11.14 -25.56
CA THR A 213 -1.71 -12.12 -24.65
C THR A 213 -2.99 -12.74 -25.24
N THR A 214 -3.39 -13.92 -24.77
CA THR A 214 -4.63 -14.61 -25.21
C THR A 214 -5.89 -13.76 -24.93
N GLU A 215 -5.87 -12.87 -23.93
CA GLU A 215 -6.94 -11.90 -23.66
C GLU A 215 -7.04 -10.80 -24.72
N SER A 216 -5.89 -10.39 -25.28
CA SER A 216 -5.84 -9.42 -26.38
C SER A 216 -6.44 -10.01 -27.66
N LEU A 217 -6.16 -11.29 -27.93
CA LEU A 217 -6.78 -12.03 -29.03
C LEU A 217 -8.29 -12.18 -28.87
N LEU A 218 -8.76 -12.51 -27.66
CA LEU A 218 -10.19 -12.62 -27.38
C LEU A 218 -10.91 -11.30 -27.65
N THR A 219 -10.31 -10.18 -27.23
CA THR A 219 -10.85 -8.84 -27.47
C THR A 219 -10.93 -8.52 -28.98
N LEU A 220 -9.92 -8.94 -29.74
CA LEU A 220 -9.89 -8.76 -31.19
C LEU A 220 -10.97 -9.59 -31.91
N LEU A 221 -11.14 -10.86 -31.50
CA LEU A 221 -12.16 -11.77 -32.05
C LEU A 221 -13.59 -11.33 -31.70
N GLN A 222 -13.83 -10.83 -30.48
CA GLN A 222 -15.14 -10.34 -30.06
C GLN A 222 -15.61 -9.13 -30.88
N ARG A 223 -14.69 -8.27 -31.35
CA ARG A 223 -15.01 -7.15 -32.25
C ARG A 223 -15.44 -7.63 -33.64
N ALA A 224 -14.89 -8.74 -34.12
CA ALA A 224 -15.27 -9.34 -35.39
C ALA A 224 -16.64 -10.03 -35.30
N ASP A 225 -16.93 -10.73 -34.20
CA ASP A 225 -18.20 -11.45 -33.99
C ASP A 225 -19.41 -10.50 -33.83
N SER A 226 -19.20 -9.27 -33.34
CA SER A 226 -20.29 -8.25 -33.26
C SER A 226 -20.87 -7.82 -34.61
N PHE A 227 -20.17 -8.04 -35.73
CA PHE A 227 -20.69 -7.75 -37.08
C PHE A 227 -21.70 -8.78 -37.60
N ARG A 228 -21.80 -9.95 -36.94
CA ARG A 228 -22.71 -11.05 -37.32
C ARG A 228 -24.19 -10.68 -37.11
N TYR A 229 -24.47 -9.64 -36.33
CA TYR A 229 -25.83 -9.20 -35.99
C TYR A 229 -26.33 -7.98 -36.77
N GLU A 230 -25.47 -7.22 -37.44
CA GLU A 230 -25.90 -6.06 -38.25
C GLU A 230 -26.32 -6.41 -39.68
N THR A 231 -25.90 -7.56 -40.21
CA THR A 231 -26.10 -7.94 -41.63
C THR A 231 -27.35 -8.76 -41.91
N VAL A 232 -28.19 -9.07 -40.92
CA VAL A 232 -29.46 -9.79 -41.10
C VAL A 232 -30.67 -8.84 -41.26
N GLU A 233 -30.56 -7.55 -40.90
CA GLU A 233 -31.69 -6.59 -40.99
C GLU A 233 -31.77 -5.79 -42.31
N THR A 234 -30.83 -5.93 -43.24
CA THR A 234 -30.78 -5.07 -44.45
C THR A 234 -31.18 -5.74 -45.78
N SER A 235 -31.75 -6.95 -45.76
CA SER A 235 -32.19 -7.64 -46.99
C SER A 235 -33.71 -7.84 -47.10
N VAL A 236 -34.54 -6.80 -46.91
CA VAL A 236 -35.89 -6.71 -47.53
C VAL A 236 -36.27 -5.24 -47.79
N ASN A 237 -35.78 -4.67 -48.89
CA ASN A 237 -36.54 -3.80 -49.82
C ASN A 237 -35.59 -2.98 -50.71
N VAL A 238 -35.20 -3.59 -51.85
CA VAL A 238 -34.79 -2.83 -53.03
C VAL A 238 -36.02 -2.64 -53.90
N GLY A 239 -36.37 -1.38 -54.15
CA GLY A 239 -37.50 -1.01 -55.00
C GLY A 239 -37.40 0.43 -55.52
N ASN A 240 -36.60 0.58 -56.57
CA ASN A 240 -36.67 1.61 -57.63
C ASN A 240 -36.12 3.04 -57.40
N ASN A 241 -34.97 3.22 -58.05
CA ASN A 241 -34.68 4.17 -59.14
C ASN A 241 -34.04 5.55 -58.85
N SER A 242 -32.75 5.60 -59.22
CA SER A 242 -32.11 6.51 -60.21
C SER A 242 -32.09 8.02 -59.88
N SER A 243 -31.02 8.79 -60.04
CA SER A 243 -29.69 8.63 -60.64
C SER A 243 -28.98 10.00 -60.61
N LEU A 244 -27.64 10.00 -60.84
CA LEU A 244 -26.72 11.10 -61.22
C LEU A 244 -25.99 11.81 -60.06
N GLN A 245 -24.70 11.57 -59.82
CA GLN A 245 -23.43 11.89 -60.55
C GLN A 245 -22.82 13.27 -60.23
N CYS A 246 -21.61 13.20 -59.65
CA CYS A 246 -20.40 14.04 -59.77
C CYS A 246 -20.50 15.49 -60.27
N SER A 247 -19.88 16.44 -59.56
CA SER A 247 -18.53 16.97 -59.88
C SER A 247 -18.14 18.26 -59.11
N GLU A 248 -16.88 18.26 -58.66
CA GLU A 248 -15.86 19.33 -58.64
C GLU A 248 -16.15 20.79 -58.19
N SER A 249 -15.43 21.15 -57.12
CA SER A 249 -14.46 22.27 -57.02
C SER A 249 -14.92 23.73 -56.79
N VAL A 250 -14.41 24.26 -55.65
CA VAL A 250 -13.66 25.52 -55.48
C VAL A 250 -14.39 26.89 -55.41
N THR A 251 -14.05 27.61 -54.31
CA THR A 251 -14.11 29.06 -54.01
C THR A 251 -15.40 29.71 -53.48
N GLY A 252 -15.28 30.31 -52.27
CA GLY A 252 -15.42 31.77 -52.13
C GLY A 252 -16.66 32.37 -51.44
N LYS A 253 -16.48 32.78 -50.17
CA LYS A 253 -16.97 34.01 -49.49
C LYS A 253 -18.47 34.41 -49.47
N SER A 254 -18.97 34.47 -48.23
CA SER A 254 -19.60 35.63 -47.53
C SER A 254 -20.95 36.24 -47.97
N ALA A 255 -21.87 36.26 -46.98
CA ALA A 255 -22.75 37.36 -46.55
C ALA A 255 -24.15 37.64 -47.19
N THR A 256 -25.13 37.64 -46.27
CA THR A 256 -26.33 38.53 -46.13
C THR A 256 -27.57 38.39 -47.04
N GLY A 257 -28.75 38.40 -46.40
CA GLY A 257 -29.95 39.07 -46.93
C GLY A 257 -31.24 38.23 -47.05
N ASN A 258 -32.18 38.43 -46.10
CA ASN A 258 -33.64 38.27 -46.27
C ASN A 258 -34.21 39.59 -46.90
N PRO A 259 -35.51 39.80 -47.27
CA PRO A 259 -36.74 38.97 -47.18
C PRO A 259 -37.77 39.11 -48.37
N GLU A 260 -39.00 38.58 -48.18
CA GLU A 260 -40.33 38.98 -48.76
C GLU A 260 -40.74 38.56 -50.22
N THR A 261 -41.98 38.20 -50.63
CA THR A 261 -43.30 37.77 -50.08
C THR A 261 -44.26 37.39 -51.25
N GLN A 262 -45.08 36.32 -51.10
CA GLN A 262 -46.57 36.22 -51.21
C GLN A 262 -47.30 35.97 -52.56
N ILE A 263 -48.31 35.05 -52.49
CA ILE A 263 -49.78 35.17 -52.77
C ILE A 263 -50.37 33.71 -52.80
N THR A 264 -51.07 33.13 -51.78
CA THR A 264 -52.53 33.12 -51.39
C THR A 264 -53.57 32.80 -52.51
N ARG A 265 -54.72 32.09 -52.38
CA ARG A 265 -55.43 31.18 -51.43
C ARG A 265 -56.76 30.68 -52.10
N VAL A 266 -57.14 29.38 -51.98
CA VAL A 266 -58.40 28.69 -51.47
C VAL A 266 -59.81 29.31 -51.81
N PRO A 267 -60.94 28.58 -52.16
CA PRO A 267 -61.63 27.55 -51.32
C PRO A 267 -62.59 26.45 -51.91
N LYS A 268 -62.86 25.42 -51.07
CA LYS A 268 -64.05 24.51 -50.81
C LYS A 268 -64.91 23.89 -51.94
N PRO A 269 -65.46 22.67 -51.72
CA PRO A 269 -66.75 22.27 -52.30
C PRO A 269 -67.79 21.71 -51.31
N THR A 270 -69.06 21.73 -51.76
CA THR A 270 -70.30 21.29 -51.08
C THR A 270 -71.04 20.22 -51.92
N ARG A 271 -71.58 19.22 -51.21
CA ARG A 271 -72.81 18.38 -51.42
C ARG A 271 -73.31 17.99 -52.82
N GLY A 272 -73.69 16.71 -52.95
CA GLY A 272 -75.03 16.33 -53.45
C GLY A 272 -75.15 15.11 -54.37
N ASN A 273 -75.62 13.99 -53.81
CA ASN A 273 -76.74 13.14 -54.24
C ASN A 273 -76.79 12.33 -55.57
N ASP A 274 -77.09 11.03 -55.37
CA ASP A 274 -78.23 10.23 -55.89
C ASP A 274 -78.02 9.04 -56.87
N ALA A 275 -78.59 7.92 -56.39
CA ALA A 275 -79.30 6.81 -57.08
C ALA A 275 -78.49 5.73 -57.84
N ALA A 276 -78.89 4.44 -57.92
CA ALA A 276 -79.80 3.53 -57.20
C ALA A 276 -79.82 2.20 -58.02
N THR A 277 -79.84 1.01 -57.38
CA THR A 277 -80.66 -0.23 -57.67
C THR A 277 -80.03 -1.49 -57.00
N VAL A 278 -80.57 -2.01 -55.87
CA VAL A 278 -81.63 -3.07 -55.68
C VAL A 278 -81.09 -4.50 -55.92
N GLU A 279 -80.62 -5.26 -54.91
CA GLU A 279 -81.31 -6.18 -53.93
C GLU A 279 -81.97 -7.46 -54.54
N PRO A 280 -82.14 -8.62 -53.82
CA PRO A 280 -82.23 -8.79 -52.36
C PRO A 280 -81.53 -10.04 -51.71
N ASN A 281 -81.46 -10.00 -50.38
CA ASN A 281 -81.21 -11.08 -49.41
C ASN A 281 -82.52 -11.89 -49.14
N PRO A 282 -82.51 -13.03 -48.41
CA PRO A 282 -83.00 -12.97 -47.02
C PRO A 282 -82.28 -13.95 -46.06
N GLU A 283 -81.87 -13.48 -44.88
CA GLU A 283 -82.52 -13.65 -43.55
C GLU A 283 -81.94 -14.85 -42.79
N THR A 284 -81.46 -14.73 -41.56
CA THR A 284 -82.15 -14.27 -40.33
C THR A 284 -81.20 -13.41 -39.46
N ASP A 285 -81.50 -12.17 -39.06
CA ASP A 285 -82.49 -11.66 -38.09
C ASP A 285 -82.34 -12.28 -36.67
N GLY A 286 -82.19 -11.53 -35.57
CA GLY A 286 -82.68 -10.18 -35.34
C GLY A 286 -81.98 -9.37 -34.23
N SER A 287 -82.28 -8.09 -34.32
CA SER A 287 -81.74 -6.88 -33.71
C SER A 287 -82.38 -6.45 -32.38
N SER A 288 -81.66 -5.65 -31.59
CA SER A 288 -82.04 -4.27 -31.17
C SER A 288 -81.02 -3.77 -30.12
N ILE A 289 -80.05 -2.94 -30.51
CA ILE A 289 -80.02 -1.46 -30.48
C ILE A 289 -80.22 -0.84 -29.09
N ARG A 290 -79.15 -0.20 -28.58
CA ARG A 290 -79.12 1.24 -28.24
C ARG A 290 -77.69 1.78 -28.21
N GLU A 291 -77.50 2.88 -28.93
CA GLU A 291 -76.30 3.70 -28.98
C GLU A 291 -76.08 4.49 -27.66
N SER A 292 -74.81 4.62 -27.25
CA SER A 292 -74.33 5.84 -26.59
C SER A 292 -72.83 6.07 -26.86
N SER A 293 -72.52 7.19 -27.52
CA SER A 293 -71.35 8.07 -27.34
C SER A 293 -69.98 7.47 -26.92
N PHE A 294 -68.98 7.57 -27.80
CA PHE A 294 -67.56 7.56 -27.40
C PHE A 294 -66.89 8.90 -27.74
N THR A 295 -66.64 9.71 -26.71
CA THR A 295 -65.50 10.62 -26.60
C THR A 295 -64.19 9.81 -26.66
N PRO A 296 -63.03 10.41 -27.01
CA PRO A 296 -61.75 9.70 -27.00
C PRO A 296 -61.40 9.39 -25.54
N ALA A 297 -61.73 8.19 -25.08
CA ALA A 297 -61.36 7.69 -23.77
C ALA A 297 -59.93 7.15 -23.86
N THR A 298 -59.05 7.66 -22.99
CA THR A 298 -57.78 7.03 -22.61
C THR A 298 -58.05 5.54 -22.37
N ALA A 299 -57.40 4.64 -23.12
CA ALA A 299 -57.60 3.21 -22.96
C ALA A 299 -57.16 2.78 -21.54
N ILE A 300 -58.12 2.48 -20.67
CA ILE A 300 -57.86 1.93 -19.33
C ILE A 300 -57.72 0.42 -19.51
N VAL A 301 -56.49 -0.09 -19.43
CA VAL A 301 -56.21 -1.54 -19.43
C VAL A 301 -56.82 -2.19 -18.17
N GLN A 302 -57.67 -3.21 -18.35
CA GLN A 302 -58.36 -3.96 -17.29
C GLN A 302 -57.99 -5.46 -17.31
N ARG A 303 -58.29 -6.14 -16.19
CA ARG A 303 -58.13 -7.60 -16.09
C ARG A 303 -59.02 -8.29 -17.13
N GLY A 304 -58.44 -9.21 -17.90
CA GLY A 304 -59.10 -9.93 -18.99
C GLY A 304 -58.85 -9.32 -20.37
N ASP A 305 -58.29 -8.10 -20.44
CA ASP A 305 -57.91 -7.49 -21.71
C ASP A 305 -56.72 -8.23 -22.34
N ARG A 306 -56.63 -8.15 -23.66
CA ARG A 306 -55.49 -8.63 -24.43
C ARG A 306 -54.66 -7.44 -24.89
N LEU A 307 -53.36 -7.48 -24.60
CA LEU A 307 -52.37 -6.50 -25.04
C LEU A 307 -51.30 -7.23 -25.85
N GLY A 308 -51.38 -7.13 -27.18
CA GLY A 308 -50.58 -7.90 -28.13
C GLY A 308 -50.76 -9.41 -27.95
N ARG A 309 -49.71 -10.11 -27.54
CA ARG A 309 -49.73 -11.57 -27.24
C ARG A 309 -50.02 -11.92 -25.78
N PHE A 310 -50.23 -10.92 -24.92
CA PHE A 310 -50.35 -11.10 -23.48
C PHE A 310 -51.80 -10.97 -23.01
N LEU A 311 -52.24 -11.91 -22.18
CA LEU A 311 -53.53 -11.84 -21.50
C LEU A 311 -53.36 -11.18 -20.12
N ILE A 312 -53.96 -10.01 -19.92
CA ILE A 312 -53.81 -9.21 -18.70
C ILE A 312 -54.59 -9.85 -17.54
N GLY A 313 -53.88 -10.10 -16.45
CA GLY A 313 -54.39 -10.62 -15.19
C GLY A 313 -54.59 -9.51 -14.14
N GLU A 314 -54.24 -9.82 -12.89
CA GLU A 314 -54.43 -8.88 -11.78
C GLU A 314 -53.39 -7.77 -11.79
N LYS A 315 -53.80 -6.58 -11.32
CA LYS A 315 -52.88 -5.45 -11.14
C LYS A 315 -52.00 -5.71 -9.91
N ILE A 316 -50.70 -5.83 -10.12
CA ILE A 316 -49.71 -6.14 -9.07
C ILE A 316 -48.99 -4.90 -8.54
N GLY A 317 -49.05 -3.77 -9.25
CA GLY A 317 -48.44 -2.52 -8.80
C GLY A 317 -48.93 -1.26 -9.52
N GLN A 318 -48.74 -0.10 -8.89
CA GLN A 318 -48.98 1.22 -9.49
C GLN A 318 -47.87 2.18 -9.07
N GLY A 319 -47.06 2.63 -10.03
CA GLY A 319 -46.00 3.61 -9.82
C GLY A 319 -46.30 4.98 -10.45
N GLY A 320 -45.37 5.92 -10.33
CA GLY A 320 -45.48 7.26 -10.94
C GLY A 320 -45.60 7.23 -12.46
N MET A 321 -44.91 6.28 -13.11
CA MET A 321 -44.77 6.20 -14.57
C MET A 321 -45.75 5.23 -15.24
N GLY A 322 -46.53 4.44 -14.49
CA GLY A 322 -47.36 3.39 -15.08
C GLY A 322 -48.00 2.41 -14.09
N ALA A 323 -48.85 1.53 -14.61
CA ALA A 323 -49.46 0.42 -13.87
C ALA A 323 -48.80 -0.91 -14.28
N VAL A 324 -48.57 -1.81 -13.33
CA VAL A 324 -47.99 -3.14 -13.58
C VAL A 324 -49.04 -4.21 -13.33
N PHE A 325 -49.20 -5.12 -14.29
CA PHE A 325 -50.16 -6.23 -14.25
C PHE A 325 -49.44 -7.56 -14.34
N ALA A 326 -49.86 -8.57 -13.58
CA ALA A 326 -49.54 -9.96 -13.88
C ALA A 326 -50.28 -10.34 -15.18
N ALA A 327 -49.66 -11.12 -16.05
CA ALA A 327 -50.23 -11.55 -17.31
C ALA A 327 -49.70 -12.92 -17.72
N THR A 328 -50.32 -13.52 -18.74
CA THR A 328 -49.88 -14.79 -19.32
C THR A 328 -49.44 -14.54 -20.76
N ASP A 329 -48.23 -14.97 -21.12
CA ASP A 329 -47.78 -15.01 -22.52
C ASP A 329 -48.50 -16.15 -23.24
N LEU A 330 -49.32 -15.81 -24.24
CA LEU A 330 -50.12 -16.80 -24.96
C LEU A 330 -49.27 -17.66 -25.92
N LEU A 331 -47.98 -17.34 -26.12
CA LEU A 331 -47.08 -18.13 -26.96
C LEU A 331 -46.71 -19.47 -26.30
N ASP A 332 -46.40 -19.45 -25.00
CA ASP A 332 -45.87 -20.61 -24.25
C ASP A 332 -46.59 -20.85 -22.90
N ASN A 333 -47.62 -20.05 -22.60
CA ASN A 333 -48.35 -20.04 -21.33
C ASN A 333 -47.50 -19.68 -20.09
N SER A 334 -46.37 -19.01 -20.27
CA SER A 334 -45.54 -18.55 -19.15
C SER A 334 -46.14 -17.32 -18.44
N PRO A 335 -45.95 -17.18 -17.10
CA PRO A 335 -46.33 -15.97 -16.38
C PRO A 335 -45.35 -14.82 -16.67
N VAL A 336 -45.90 -13.64 -16.94
CA VAL A 336 -45.14 -12.42 -17.23
C VAL A 336 -45.71 -11.22 -16.46
N ALA A 337 -44.90 -10.19 -16.26
CA ALA A 337 -45.36 -8.90 -15.75
C ALA A 337 -45.40 -7.86 -16.88
N ILE A 338 -46.51 -7.13 -17.00
CA ILE A 338 -46.75 -6.11 -18.02
C ILE A 338 -46.80 -4.74 -17.37
N LYS A 339 -45.81 -3.89 -17.64
CA LYS A 339 -45.77 -2.49 -17.21
C LYS A 339 -46.31 -1.59 -18.32
N VAL A 340 -47.45 -0.98 -18.06
CA VAL A 340 -48.19 -0.09 -18.95
C VAL A 340 -47.84 1.36 -18.62
N LEU A 341 -47.32 2.12 -19.58
CA LEU A 341 -46.84 3.49 -19.36
C LEU A 341 -47.95 4.54 -19.50
N LYS A 342 -47.91 5.56 -18.64
CA LYS A 342 -48.80 6.73 -18.77
C LYS A 342 -48.19 7.74 -19.75
N THR A 343 -48.42 7.60 -21.05
CA THR A 343 -48.03 8.62 -22.04
C THR A 343 -49.27 9.09 -22.81
N PRO A 344 -49.52 10.41 -22.95
CA PRO A 344 -50.55 10.91 -23.85
C PRO A 344 -50.17 10.61 -25.31
N CYS A 345 -51.21 10.37 -26.10
CA CYS A 345 -51.16 9.88 -27.48
C CYS A 345 -50.62 10.97 -28.44
N ASP A 346 -49.31 11.19 -28.48
CA ASP A 346 -48.65 11.97 -29.54
C ASP A 346 -47.36 11.26 -29.99
N ASP A 347 -47.42 10.64 -31.18
CA ASP A 347 -46.41 9.75 -31.78
C ASP A 347 -45.14 10.50 -32.28
N SER A 348 -45.02 11.80 -31.97
CA SER A 348 -43.96 12.69 -32.49
C SER A 348 -42.91 13.15 -31.46
N SER A 349 -43.01 12.72 -30.19
CA SER A 349 -42.09 13.17 -29.14
C SER A 349 -40.75 12.42 -29.17
N GLN A 350 -39.62 13.15 -29.05
CA GLN A 350 -38.26 12.61 -28.86
C GLN A 350 -38.19 11.55 -27.72
N SER A 351 -39.13 11.65 -26.79
CA SER A 351 -39.36 10.78 -25.64
C SER A 351 -39.61 9.31 -25.99
N ILE A 352 -40.45 9.01 -27.00
CA ILE A 352 -40.76 7.63 -27.40
C ILE A 352 -39.56 6.97 -28.09
N ARG A 353 -38.75 7.75 -28.83
CA ARG A 353 -37.52 7.25 -29.47
C ARG A 353 -36.43 6.92 -28.43
N ARG A 354 -36.27 7.75 -27.40
CA ARG A 354 -35.36 7.46 -26.27
C ARG A 354 -35.82 6.25 -25.47
N PHE A 355 -37.12 6.15 -25.19
CA PHE A 355 -37.73 5.00 -24.51
C PHE A 355 -37.45 3.68 -25.24
N ARG A 356 -37.68 3.60 -26.56
CA ARG A 356 -37.38 2.39 -27.35
C ARG A 356 -35.88 2.08 -27.40
N LYS A 357 -35.00 3.10 -27.39
CA LYS A 357 -33.55 2.93 -27.35
C LYS A 357 -33.07 2.38 -26.00
N GLU A 358 -33.59 2.91 -24.90
CA GLU A 358 -33.27 2.43 -23.55
C GLU A 358 -33.81 1.01 -23.30
N ALA A 359 -35.01 0.70 -23.79
CA ALA A 359 -35.56 -0.65 -23.67
C ALA A 359 -34.77 -1.70 -24.48
N ARG A 360 -34.12 -1.32 -25.59
CA ARG A 360 -33.18 -2.20 -26.32
C ARG A 360 -31.91 -2.44 -25.52
N LEU A 361 -31.31 -1.39 -24.95
CA LEU A 361 -30.13 -1.52 -24.10
C LEU A 361 -30.38 -2.44 -22.89
N LEU A 362 -31.60 -2.45 -22.35
CA LEU A 362 -31.99 -3.34 -21.26
C LEU A 362 -32.24 -4.79 -21.69
N ALA A 363 -32.57 -5.03 -22.97
CA ALA A 363 -32.69 -6.39 -23.50
C ALA A 363 -31.32 -7.08 -23.60
N ASP A 364 -30.25 -6.31 -23.78
CA ASP A 364 -28.88 -6.79 -23.95
C ASP A 364 -28.18 -7.11 -22.61
N ILE A 365 -28.74 -6.68 -21.48
CA ILE A 365 -28.20 -6.96 -20.13
C ILE A 365 -28.61 -8.38 -19.71
N GLN A 366 -27.72 -9.36 -19.94
CA GLN A 366 -27.86 -10.72 -19.43
C GLN A 366 -27.15 -10.87 -18.07
N ASN A 367 -27.89 -10.65 -16.99
CA ASN A 367 -27.38 -10.79 -15.61
C ASN A 367 -28.43 -11.45 -14.71
N GLU A 368 -28.02 -12.41 -13.87
CA GLU A 368 -28.96 -13.15 -13.01
C GLU A 368 -29.69 -12.26 -11.99
N PHE A 369 -29.09 -11.15 -11.59
CA PHE A 369 -29.63 -10.19 -10.63
C PHE A 369 -30.46 -9.07 -11.28
N VAL A 370 -30.66 -9.08 -12.59
CA VAL A 370 -31.50 -8.11 -13.32
C VAL A 370 -32.79 -8.79 -13.79
N THR A 371 -33.92 -8.07 -13.70
CA THR A 371 -35.20 -8.56 -14.25
C THR A 371 -35.13 -8.63 -15.77
N ARG A 372 -35.34 -9.82 -16.35
CA ARG A 372 -35.29 -10.02 -17.80
C ARG A 372 -36.44 -9.32 -18.53
N LEU A 373 -36.10 -8.51 -19.52
CA LEU A 373 -37.05 -7.96 -20.48
C LEU A 373 -37.39 -9.02 -21.55
N ILE A 374 -38.68 -9.30 -21.75
CA ILE A 374 -39.18 -10.32 -22.68
C ILE A 374 -39.61 -9.68 -24.00
N HIS A 375 -40.34 -8.57 -23.93
CA HIS A 375 -40.90 -7.90 -25.12
C HIS A 375 -41.18 -6.42 -24.85
N VAL A 376 -41.14 -5.59 -25.88
CA VAL A 376 -41.51 -4.18 -25.83
C VAL A 376 -42.39 -3.87 -27.03
N ASP A 377 -43.57 -3.31 -26.81
CA ASP A 377 -44.47 -3.00 -27.91
C ASP A 377 -45.43 -1.84 -27.60
N GLN A 378 -46.28 -1.56 -28.58
CA GLN A 378 -47.41 -0.67 -28.47
C GLN A 378 -48.66 -1.37 -29.00
N ASP A 379 -49.72 -1.40 -28.19
CA ASP A 379 -51.02 -1.89 -28.62
C ASP A 379 -52.12 -0.99 -28.06
N CYS A 380 -53.19 -0.80 -28.83
CA CYS A 380 -54.34 0.04 -28.47
C CYS A 380 -53.97 1.48 -28.05
N GLY A 381 -52.88 2.03 -28.62
CA GLY A 381 -52.39 3.38 -28.32
C GLY A 381 -51.60 3.47 -27.00
N VAL A 382 -51.23 2.34 -26.40
CA VAL A 382 -50.53 2.28 -25.12
C VAL A 382 -49.21 1.53 -25.27
N HIS A 383 -48.11 2.14 -24.79
CA HIS A 383 -46.81 1.50 -24.73
C HIS A 383 -46.70 0.60 -23.50
N TYR A 384 -46.15 -0.61 -23.69
CA TYR A 384 -45.97 -1.56 -22.62
C TYR A 384 -44.63 -2.31 -22.70
N LEU A 385 -44.14 -2.72 -21.52
CA LEU A 385 -42.96 -3.59 -21.35
C LEU A 385 -43.42 -4.91 -20.76
N ALA A 386 -43.10 -6.02 -21.41
CA ALA A 386 -43.26 -7.36 -20.87
C ALA A 386 -41.93 -7.82 -20.27
N MET A 387 -41.95 -8.17 -18.99
CA MET A 387 -40.80 -8.63 -18.22
C MET A 387 -41.10 -9.95 -17.53
N GLU A 388 -40.07 -10.66 -17.07
CA GLU A 388 -40.27 -11.86 -16.27
C GLU A 388 -41.12 -11.57 -15.01
N TYR A 389 -42.03 -12.48 -14.68
CA TYR A 389 -42.82 -12.37 -13.47
C TYR A 389 -42.01 -12.87 -12.26
N ILE A 390 -41.80 -12.01 -11.27
CA ILE A 390 -41.09 -12.35 -10.03
C ILE A 390 -42.11 -12.66 -8.93
N ASP A 391 -42.14 -13.92 -8.48
CA ASP A 391 -42.91 -14.33 -7.30
C ASP A 391 -42.14 -13.96 -6.01
N GLY A 392 -42.60 -12.91 -5.34
CA GLY A 392 -41.95 -12.36 -4.16
C GLY A 392 -42.49 -11.00 -3.71
N ILE A 393 -41.69 -10.29 -2.89
CA ILE A 393 -41.99 -8.93 -2.39
C ILE A 393 -40.84 -7.97 -2.72
N ASP A 394 -41.08 -6.66 -2.68
CA ASP A 394 -40.01 -5.66 -2.75
C ASP A 394 -39.27 -5.52 -1.41
N LEU A 395 -38.00 -5.11 -1.47
CA LEU A 395 -37.13 -4.97 -0.30
C LEU A 395 -37.68 -3.96 0.72
N LYS A 396 -38.42 -2.93 0.26
CA LYS A 396 -39.05 -1.95 1.16
C LYS A 396 -40.11 -2.57 2.05
N LYS A 397 -41.00 -3.40 1.48
CA LYS A 397 -42.00 -4.16 2.25
C LYS A 397 -41.33 -5.12 3.23
N TRP A 398 -40.24 -5.76 2.83
CA TRP A 398 -39.48 -6.66 3.69
C TRP A 398 -38.86 -5.91 4.89
N ILE A 399 -38.19 -4.78 4.65
CA ILE A 399 -37.66 -3.91 5.72
C ILE A 399 -38.78 -3.47 6.68
N THR A 400 -39.91 -3.00 6.13
CA THR A 400 -41.04 -2.48 6.93
C THR A 400 -41.65 -3.54 7.85
N ARG A 401 -41.72 -4.81 7.41
CA ARG A 401 -42.24 -5.91 8.23
C ARG A 401 -41.36 -6.21 9.46
N ARG A 402 -40.07 -5.87 9.40
CA ARG A 402 -39.06 -6.21 10.42
C ARG A 402 -38.59 -5.01 11.24
N SER A 403 -38.76 -3.81 10.71
CA SER A 403 -38.24 -2.57 11.27
C SER A 403 -39.28 -1.85 12.15
N CYS A 404 -39.89 -2.51 13.14
CA CYS A 404 -40.96 -1.96 14.00
C CYS A 404 -40.54 -0.76 14.90
N GLY A 405 -39.82 0.24 14.37
CA GLY A 405 -39.18 1.34 15.10
C GLY A 405 -37.75 1.04 15.57
N GLU A 406 -37.30 -0.20 15.44
CA GLU A 406 -35.99 -0.72 15.85
C GLU A 406 -35.13 -1.07 14.62
N PRO A 407 -33.81 -1.29 14.77
CA PRO A 407 -32.97 -1.80 13.69
C PRO A 407 -33.58 -3.06 13.06
N VAL A 408 -33.45 -3.19 11.73
CA VAL A 408 -33.95 -4.36 11.01
C VAL A 408 -33.32 -5.62 11.62
N ASP A 409 -34.13 -6.64 11.88
CA ASP A 409 -33.63 -7.96 12.28
C ASP A 409 -32.98 -8.65 11.07
N ILE A 410 -31.74 -8.24 10.80
CA ILE A 410 -30.85 -8.72 9.74
C ILE A 410 -29.41 -8.75 10.26
N SER A 411 -28.65 -9.78 9.90
CA SER A 411 -27.22 -9.80 10.19
C SER A 411 -26.47 -8.83 9.27
N GLU A 412 -25.37 -8.25 9.76
CA GLU A 412 -24.48 -7.41 8.93
C GLU A 412 -24.05 -8.13 7.65
N ARG A 413 -23.76 -9.43 7.76
CA ARG A 413 -23.38 -10.29 6.65
C ARG A 413 -24.47 -10.38 5.58
N ASP A 414 -25.72 -10.56 5.98
CA ASP A 414 -26.84 -10.67 5.03
C ASP A 414 -27.15 -9.32 4.38
N ALA A 415 -27.05 -8.21 5.14
CA ALA A 415 -27.20 -6.87 4.58
C ALA A 415 -26.13 -6.58 3.51
N LEU A 416 -24.87 -6.93 3.78
CA LEU A 416 -23.76 -6.81 2.83
C LEU A 416 -23.97 -7.71 1.59
N ASN A 417 -24.45 -8.95 1.76
CA ASN A 417 -24.75 -9.83 0.64
C ASN A 417 -25.83 -9.25 -0.30
N ILE A 418 -26.92 -8.69 0.25
CA ILE A 418 -28.01 -8.10 -0.54
C ILE A 418 -27.49 -6.93 -1.37
N VAL A 419 -26.77 -5.99 -0.73
CA VAL A 419 -26.26 -4.82 -1.45
C VAL A 419 -25.15 -5.21 -2.42
N GLY A 420 -24.37 -6.24 -2.11
CA GLY A 420 -23.43 -6.87 -3.04
C GLY A 420 -24.10 -7.46 -4.27
N ASP A 421 -25.23 -8.16 -4.13
CA ASP A 421 -26.04 -8.66 -5.26
C ASP A 421 -26.54 -7.50 -6.15
N ILE A 422 -27.04 -6.42 -5.54
CA ILE A 422 -27.48 -5.22 -6.28
C ILE A 422 -26.30 -4.58 -7.01
N ALA A 423 -25.13 -4.48 -6.37
CA ALA A 423 -23.92 -3.93 -6.98
C ALA A 423 -23.44 -4.79 -8.17
N ARG A 424 -23.57 -6.12 -8.09
CA ARG A 424 -23.29 -7.03 -9.21
C ARG A 424 -24.28 -6.88 -10.36
N ALA A 425 -25.54 -6.57 -10.09
CA ALA A 425 -26.51 -6.20 -11.13
C ALA A 425 -26.08 -4.94 -11.89
N LEU A 426 -25.62 -3.93 -11.15
CA LEU A 426 -25.21 -2.63 -11.68
C LEU A 426 -23.86 -2.64 -12.39
N ALA A 427 -22.90 -3.46 -11.94
CA ALA A 427 -21.57 -3.56 -12.55
C ALA A 427 -21.65 -3.88 -14.06
N CYS A 428 -22.58 -4.75 -14.47
CA CYS A 428 -22.82 -5.10 -15.86
C CYS A 428 -23.40 -3.91 -16.67
N ALA A 429 -24.27 -3.11 -16.07
CA ALA A 429 -24.82 -1.92 -16.71
C ALA A 429 -23.75 -0.82 -16.85
N HIS A 430 -22.95 -0.60 -15.80
CA HIS A 430 -21.90 0.40 -15.77
C HIS A 430 -20.80 0.15 -16.83
N SER A 431 -20.41 -1.11 -17.06
CA SER A 431 -19.42 -1.45 -18.09
C SER A 431 -19.91 -1.16 -19.52
N GLN A 432 -21.22 -1.06 -19.71
CA GLN A 432 -21.88 -0.67 -20.96
C GLN A 432 -22.23 0.84 -21.00
N GLY A 433 -21.80 1.61 -20.00
CA GLY A 433 -22.06 3.05 -19.89
C GLY A 433 -23.49 3.42 -19.47
N ILE A 434 -24.24 2.48 -18.90
CA ILE A 434 -25.63 2.68 -18.46
C ILE A 434 -25.66 2.92 -16.94
N VAL A 435 -26.27 4.03 -16.51
CA VAL A 435 -26.47 4.38 -15.08
C VAL A 435 -27.96 4.29 -14.74
N HIS A 436 -28.32 3.68 -13.61
CA HIS A 436 -29.70 3.40 -13.23
C HIS A 436 -30.46 4.61 -12.68
N ARG A 437 -29.83 5.43 -11.82
CA ARG A 437 -30.31 6.75 -11.32
C ARG A 437 -31.55 6.74 -10.40
N ASP A 438 -32.07 5.58 -10.03
CA ASP A 438 -33.24 5.45 -9.14
C ASP A 438 -33.12 4.19 -8.26
N ILE A 439 -31.92 3.95 -7.71
CA ILE A 439 -31.70 2.84 -6.78
C ILE A 439 -32.38 3.16 -5.45
N LYS A 440 -33.29 2.26 -5.05
CA LYS A 440 -34.04 2.32 -3.79
C LYS A 440 -34.65 0.95 -3.49
N PRO A 441 -34.98 0.64 -2.22
CA PRO A 441 -35.55 -0.66 -1.84
C PRO A 441 -36.84 -1.04 -2.56
N GLU A 442 -37.64 -0.09 -3.05
CA GLU A 442 -38.86 -0.38 -3.81
C GLU A 442 -38.59 -0.97 -5.21
N ASN A 443 -37.41 -0.73 -5.78
CA ASN A 443 -37.02 -1.24 -7.10
C ASN A 443 -36.25 -2.57 -7.02
N VAL A 444 -36.00 -3.07 -5.80
CA VAL A 444 -35.29 -4.32 -5.53
C VAL A 444 -36.33 -5.39 -5.16
N LEU A 445 -36.49 -6.40 -6.01
CA LEU A 445 -37.42 -7.51 -5.83
C LEU A 445 -36.71 -8.71 -5.17
N LEU A 446 -37.37 -9.35 -4.21
CA LEU A 446 -36.89 -10.54 -3.51
C LEU A 446 -37.67 -11.76 -4.01
N GLN A 447 -37.06 -12.54 -4.91
CA GLN A 447 -37.65 -13.75 -5.51
C GLN A 447 -37.49 -14.96 -4.59
N ARG A 448 -38.56 -15.73 -4.33
CA ARG A 448 -38.48 -16.95 -3.52
C ARG A 448 -37.70 -18.08 -4.21
N ARG A 449 -36.81 -18.77 -3.46
CA ARG A 449 -35.97 -19.89 -3.97
C ARG A 449 -36.71 -21.22 -4.09
N ALA A 450 -37.78 -21.47 -3.31
CA ALA A 450 -38.57 -22.70 -3.37
C ALA A 450 -40.07 -22.43 -3.16
N SER A 451 -40.91 -23.11 -3.94
CA SER A 451 -42.38 -22.96 -3.93
C SER A 451 -43.09 -23.55 -2.70
N ASN A 452 -42.35 -24.25 -1.83
CA ASN A 452 -42.91 -25.06 -0.72
C ASN A 452 -42.65 -24.43 0.66
N ILE A 453 -42.12 -23.22 0.70
CA ILE A 453 -41.84 -22.47 1.93
C ILE A 453 -43.13 -21.76 2.34
N SER A 454 -43.55 -21.94 3.60
CA SER A 454 -44.75 -21.28 4.14
C SER A 454 -44.59 -19.76 4.12
N ASP A 455 -45.68 -19.00 3.93
CA ASP A 455 -45.66 -17.53 4.00
C ASP A 455 -45.16 -16.98 5.35
N ASP A 456 -45.08 -17.83 6.39
CA ASP A 456 -44.56 -17.51 7.73
C ASP A 456 -43.02 -17.65 7.87
N ASP A 457 -42.31 -18.26 6.90
CA ASP A 457 -40.85 -18.43 6.92
C ASP A 457 -40.19 -17.38 5.99
N ASP A 458 -40.06 -16.17 6.51
CA ASP A 458 -39.62 -14.98 5.77
C ASP A 458 -38.09 -14.77 5.82
N ASP A 459 -37.29 -15.78 6.18
CA ASP A 459 -35.82 -15.66 6.26
C ASP A 459 -35.23 -15.16 4.93
N ILE A 460 -34.35 -14.16 5.01
CA ILE A 460 -33.75 -13.49 3.85
C ILE A 460 -32.93 -14.45 2.99
N GLN A 461 -32.40 -15.53 3.58
CA GLN A 461 -31.65 -16.56 2.86
C GLN A 461 -32.52 -17.38 1.88
N ASN A 462 -33.84 -17.35 2.04
CA ASN A 462 -34.80 -18.00 1.14
C ASN A 462 -35.09 -17.19 -0.13
N TYR A 463 -34.53 -15.98 -0.25
CA TYR A 463 -34.76 -15.09 -1.38
C TYR A 463 -33.54 -14.94 -2.28
N ARG A 464 -33.77 -14.54 -3.54
CA ARG A 464 -32.77 -14.05 -4.51
C ARG A 464 -33.10 -12.60 -4.87
N VAL A 465 -32.08 -11.77 -4.99
CA VAL A 465 -32.23 -10.36 -5.37
C VAL A 465 -32.42 -10.23 -6.88
N LYS A 466 -33.40 -9.41 -7.28
CA LYS A 466 -33.69 -9.01 -8.66
C LYS A 466 -33.89 -7.51 -8.73
N LEU A 467 -32.99 -6.80 -9.40
CA LEU A 467 -33.10 -5.37 -9.66
C LEU A 467 -34.02 -5.12 -10.85
N SER A 468 -35.00 -4.25 -10.64
CA SER A 468 -36.03 -3.88 -11.62
C SER A 468 -36.04 -2.36 -11.86
N ASP A 469 -36.73 -1.91 -12.90
CA ASP A 469 -37.01 -0.48 -13.15
C ASP A 469 -35.77 0.42 -13.40
N PHE A 470 -34.94 0.05 -14.38
CA PHE A 470 -33.84 0.85 -14.91
C PHE A 470 -34.31 2.18 -15.54
N GLY A 471 -34.72 3.18 -14.75
CA GLY A 471 -34.81 4.59 -15.16
C GLY A 471 -35.55 4.97 -16.46
N ILE A 472 -36.26 4.06 -17.13
CA ILE A 472 -36.64 4.08 -18.58
C ILE A 472 -37.54 5.26 -18.99
N ALA A 473 -37.97 6.09 -18.03
CA ALA A 473 -38.86 7.22 -18.25
C ALA A 473 -38.43 8.52 -17.57
N ARG A 474 -37.28 8.59 -16.89
CA ARG A 474 -36.82 9.85 -16.25
C ARG A 474 -36.13 10.82 -17.20
N HIS A 475 -35.62 10.34 -18.34
CA HIS A 475 -34.99 11.21 -19.34
C HIS A 475 -35.97 12.08 -20.13
N VAL A 476 -37.27 11.79 -20.05
CA VAL A 476 -38.34 12.56 -20.69
C VAL A 476 -38.68 13.82 -19.91
N GLU A 477 -38.73 13.74 -18.57
CA GLU A 477 -39.11 14.88 -17.74
C GLU A 477 -37.94 15.84 -17.48
N GLN A 478 -36.71 15.35 -17.30
CA GLN A 478 -35.55 16.20 -16.99
C GLN A 478 -35.15 17.19 -18.09
N SER A 479 -35.60 16.99 -19.34
CA SER A 479 -35.31 17.92 -20.45
C SER A 479 -36.33 19.06 -20.56
N GLU A 480 -37.50 18.97 -19.90
CA GLU A 480 -38.58 19.98 -19.99
C GLU A 480 -39.13 20.46 -18.63
N SER A 481 -38.69 19.94 -17.47
CA SER A 481 -39.23 20.32 -16.15
C SER A 481 -38.18 20.74 -15.09
N MET A 482 -37.15 21.49 -15.50
CA MET A 482 -36.40 22.37 -14.58
C MET A 482 -36.72 23.87 -14.78
N GLU A 483 -37.87 24.19 -15.38
CA GLU A 483 -38.53 25.46 -15.05
C GLU A 483 -39.32 25.28 -13.75
N VAL A 484 -39.04 26.15 -12.79
CA VAL A 484 -39.88 26.36 -11.60
C VAL A 484 -41.27 26.77 -12.09
N THR A 485 -42.17 25.82 -12.29
CA THR A 485 -43.59 26.13 -12.40
C THR A 485 -44.02 26.72 -11.06
N GLY A 486 -44.69 27.88 -11.10
CA GLY A 486 -44.89 28.84 -10.00
C GLY A 486 -45.53 28.36 -8.69
N ASP A 487 -45.69 27.06 -8.47
CA ASP A 487 -46.23 26.44 -7.25
C ASP A 487 -45.27 25.44 -6.56
N GLY A 488 -43.98 25.36 -6.97
CA GLY A 488 -42.93 24.70 -6.16
C GLY A 488 -43.03 23.18 -6.00
N VAL A 489 -43.70 22.46 -6.90
CA VAL A 489 -43.83 20.99 -6.83
C VAL A 489 -42.72 20.29 -7.61
N MET A 490 -41.64 19.92 -6.94
CA MET A 490 -40.68 18.90 -7.42
C MET A 490 -41.41 17.54 -7.53
N ILE A 491 -41.11 16.66 -8.48
CA ILE A 491 -41.78 15.33 -8.59
C ILE A 491 -40.82 14.23 -8.07
N GLY A 492 -41.23 13.45 -7.05
CA GLY A 492 -40.51 12.28 -6.50
C GLY A 492 -39.97 12.41 -5.05
N THR A 493 -40.00 11.33 -4.26
CA THR A 493 -39.48 11.29 -2.88
C THR A 493 -37.94 11.38 -2.88
N PRO A 494 -37.29 12.41 -2.29
CA PRO A 494 -35.84 12.67 -2.47
C PRO A 494 -34.87 11.79 -1.66
N LEU A 495 -35.36 10.80 -0.92
CA LEU A 495 -34.62 10.14 0.18
C LEU A 495 -33.34 9.41 -0.26
N TYR A 496 -33.21 9.08 -1.55
CA TYR A 496 -32.08 8.34 -2.13
C TYR A 496 -31.28 9.16 -3.15
N MET A 497 -31.62 10.44 -3.34
CA MET A 497 -30.97 11.27 -4.36
C MET A 497 -29.53 11.60 -3.97
N SER A 498 -28.63 11.50 -4.96
CA SER A 498 -27.25 11.93 -4.76
C SER A 498 -27.10 13.46 -4.75
N PRO A 499 -26.04 14.00 -4.13
CA PRO A 499 -25.75 15.43 -4.12
C PRO A 499 -25.76 16.07 -5.51
N GLU A 500 -25.18 15.41 -6.51
CA GLU A 500 -25.16 15.84 -7.91
C GLU A 500 -26.55 15.85 -8.57
N GLN A 501 -27.42 14.90 -8.22
CA GLN A 501 -28.84 14.93 -8.62
C GLN A 501 -29.60 16.08 -7.96
N CYS A 502 -29.32 16.38 -6.69
CA CYS A 502 -29.90 17.55 -6.00
C CYS A 502 -29.45 18.89 -6.59
N ARG A 503 -28.27 18.97 -7.22
CA ARG A 503 -27.77 20.17 -7.93
C ARG A 503 -28.34 20.33 -9.34
N GLY A 504 -29.01 19.30 -9.88
CA GLY A 504 -29.46 19.29 -11.27
C GLY A 504 -28.33 19.17 -12.28
N SER A 505 -27.22 18.51 -11.93
CA SER A 505 -26.11 18.25 -12.87
C SER A 505 -26.58 17.36 -14.02
N HIS A 506 -26.18 17.70 -15.25
CA HIS A 506 -26.43 16.88 -16.44
C HIS A 506 -25.44 15.71 -16.57
N ASP A 507 -24.28 15.79 -15.91
CA ASP A 507 -23.24 14.77 -15.89
C ASP A 507 -23.45 13.85 -14.69
N VAL A 508 -24.24 12.78 -14.89
CA VAL A 508 -24.55 11.75 -13.88
C VAL A 508 -23.80 10.48 -14.25
N ASP A 509 -22.84 10.09 -13.41
CA ASP A 509 -21.92 8.98 -13.62
C ASP A 509 -22.27 7.76 -12.70
N PRO A 510 -21.56 6.62 -12.81
CA PRO A 510 -21.79 5.45 -11.95
C PRO A 510 -21.72 5.70 -10.43
N THR A 511 -21.08 6.79 -9.98
CA THR A 511 -20.96 7.11 -8.56
C THR A 511 -22.28 7.59 -7.95
N THR A 512 -23.25 8.00 -8.78
CA THR A 512 -24.62 8.30 -8.34
C THR A 512 -25.33 7.06 -7.83
N ASP A 513 -25.20 5.93 -8.52
CA ASP A 513 -25.80 4.66 -8.08
C ASP A 513 -25.09 4.13 -6.82
N VAL A 514 -23.77 4.35 -6.70
CA VAL A 514 -22.99 4.03 -5.48
C VAL A 514 -23.51 4.79 -4.26
N TYR A 515 -23.85 6.07 -4.41
CA TYR A 515 -24.42 6.86 -3.31
C TYR A 515 -25.76 6.28 -2.83
N ALA A 516 -26.63 5.93 -3.77
CA ALA A 516 -27.92 5.33 -3.48
C ALA A 516 -27.80 3.91 -2.87
N LEU A 517 -26.80 3.12 -3.28
CA LEU A 517 -26.42 1.86 -2.61
C LEU A 517 -26.00 2.10 -1.15
N GLY A 518 -25.23 3.16 -0.89
CA GLY A 518 -24.84 3.58 0.46
C GLY A 518 -26.06 3.90 1.35
N ILE A 519 -27.06 4.58 0.81
CA ILE A 519 -28.32 4.87 1.54
C ILE A 519 -29.12 3.59 1.78
N THR A 520 -29.18 2.70 0.78
CA THR A 520 -29.88 1.41 0.89
C THR A 520 -29.25 0.52 1.96
N LEU A 521 -27.91 0.46 1.99
CA LEU A 521 -27.16 -0.26 3.03
C LEU A 521 -27.41 0.36 4.41
N PHE A 522 -27.39 1.69 4.52
CA PHE A 522 -27.71 2.39 5.76
C PHE A 522 -29.12 2.03 6.27
N GLU A 523 -30.13 2.03 5.40
CA GLU A 523 -31.50 1.67 5.77
C GLU A 523 -31.63 0.21 6.19
N LEU A 524 -30.95 -0.72 5.52
CA LEU A 524 -30.93 -2.13 5.91
C LEU A 524 -30.33 -2.35 7.31
N LEU A 525 -29.28 -1.60 7.66
CA LEU A 525 -28.57 -1.78 8.93
C LEU A 525 -29.28 -1.11 10.12
N THR A 526 -30.08 -0.06 9.85
CA THR A 526 -30.60 0.84 10.90
C THR A 526 -32.13 0.95 10.92
N GLY A 527 -32.82 0.44 9.90
CA GLY A 527 -34.28 0.55 9.73
C GLY A 527 -34.76 1.93 9.29
N ARG A 528 -33.84 2.89 9.06
CA ARG A 528 -34.13 4.29 8.74
C ARG A 528 -33.15 4.83 7.71
N VAL A 529 -33.53 5.85 6.96
CA VAL A 529 -32.62 6.57 6.06
C VAL A 529 -31.71 7.55 6.83
N PRO A 530 -30.52 7.90 6.32
CA PRO A 530 -29.59 8.80 7.01
C PRO A 530 -30.09 10.24 7.09
N PHE A 531 -30.93 10.68 6.15
CA PHE A 531 -31.51 12.01 6.10
C PHE A 531 -33.03 11.93 5.92
N GLN A 532 -33.79 12.61 6.78
CA GLN A 532 -35.24 12.64 6.73
C GLN A 532 -35.76 14.04 7.07
N SER A 533 -36.65 14.57 6.24
CA SER A 533 -37.35 15.83 6.51
C SER A 533 -38.68 15.88 5.76
N ASP A 534 -39.68 16.51 6.38
CA ASP A 534 -40.98 16.79 5.73
C ASP A 534 -40.86 17.93 4.69
N ASP A 535 -39.79 18.73 4.76
CA ASP A 535 -39.46 19.76 3.78
C ASP A 535 -38.44 19.22 2.77
N ARG A 536 -38.83 19.22 1.48
CA ARG A 536 -38.05 18.65 0.38
C ARG A 536 -36.81 19.48 0.03
N ILE A 537 -36.88 20.81 0.21
CA ILE A 537 -35.73 21.69 0.03
C ILE A 537 -34.72 21.45 1.15
N LYS A 538 -35.22 21.28 2.38
CA LYS A 538 -34.38 20.93 3.54
C LYS A 538 -33.71 19.56 3.36
N LEU A 539 -34.45 18.56 2.88
CA LEU A 539 -33.90 17.23 2.61
C LEU A 539 -32.81 17.27 1.52
N ALA A 540 -33.03 17.99 0.42
CA ALA A 540 -31.99 18.20 -0.60
C ALA A 540 -30.74 18.89 -0.02
N THR A 541 -30.93 19.88 0.85
CA THR A 541 -29.83 20.57 1.56
C THR A 541 -29.04 19.60 2.45
N MET A 542 -29.72 18.67 3.14
CA MET A 542 -29.05 17.63 3.94
C MET A 542 -28.20 16.69 3.07
N HIS A 543 -28.72 16.27 1.91
CA HIS A 543 -27.93 15.48 0.96
C HIS A 543 -26.70 16.26 0.46
N LEU A 544 -26.82 17.57 0.22
CA LEU A 544 -25.71 18.41 -0.26
C LEU A 544 -24.62 18.68 0.78
N TYR A 545 -25.00 18.93 2.05
CA TYR A 545 -24.08 19.53 3.03
C TYR A 545 -23.98 18.78 4.37
N ASP A 546 -25.02 18.09 4.81
CA ASP A 546 -25.03 17.47 6.15
C ASP A 546 -24.27 16.15 6.15
N ARG A 547 -23.44 15.92 7.16
CA ARG A 547 -22.72 14.65 7.33
C ARG A 547 -23.72 13.54 7.69
N PRO A 548 -23.66 12.35 7.06
CA PRO A 548 -24.52 11.24 7.45
C PRO A 548 -24.20 10.82 8.90
N PRO A 549 -25.22 10.49 9.72
CA PRO A 549 -24.99 9.92 11.04
C PRO A 549 -24.27 8.56 10.92
N SER A 550 -23.54 8.14 11.96
CA SER A 550 -22.92 6.80 11.96
C SER A 550 -23.99 5.73 12.17
N VAL A 551 -23.93 4.64 11.41
CA VAL A 551 -24.81 3.47 11.59
C VAL A 551 -24.74 2.89 13.00
N GLN A 552 -23.58 2.99 13.66
CA GLN A 552 -23.36 2.53 15.03
C GLN A 552 -24.14 3.34 16.08
N GLN A 553 -24.58 4.55 15.77
CA GLN A 553 -25.48 5.31 16.65
C GLN A 553 -26.84 4.62 16.83
N PHE A 554 -27.26 3.84 15.82
CA PHE A 554 -28.54 3.14 15.82
C PHE A 554 -28.36 1.64 16.06
N ASN A 555 -27.27 1.05 15.58
CA ASN A 555 -26.94 -0.35 15.80
C ASN A 555 -25.45 -0.52 16.18
N PRO A 556 -25.11 -0.51 17.48
CA PRO A 556 -23.73 -0.61 17.95
C PRO A 556 -23.03 -1.94 17.64
N ARG A 557 -23.75 -2.94 17.12
CA ARG A 557 -23.18 -4.26 16.78
C ARG A 557 -22.53 -4.30 15.40
N ILE A 558 -22.68 -3.24 14.60
CA ILE A 558 -22.12 -3.15 13.25
C ILE A 558 -20.61 -2.90 13.31
N SER A 559 -19.86 -3.65 12.52
CA SER A 559 -18.40 -3.55 12.42
C SER A 559 -17.93 -2.22 11.82
N ASP A 560 -16.73 -1.79 12.22
CA ASP A 560 -16.11 -0.58 11.69
C ASP A 560 -15.86 -0.68 10.16
N ALA A 561 -15.62 -1.89 9.66
CA ALA A 561 -15.45 -2.15 8.23
C ALA A 561 -16.74 -1.81 7.45
N CYS A 562 -17.90 -2.22 7.95
CA CYS A 562 -19.19 -1.88 7.36
C CYS A 562 -19.49 -0.38 7.47
N VAL A 563 -19.14 0.26 8.61
CA VAL A 563 -19.24 1.72 8.78
C VAL A 563 -18.40 2.47 7.74
N SER A 564 -17.19 1.98 7.44
CA SER A 564 -16.29 2.56 6.44
C SER A 564 -16.90 2.49 5.03
N ILE A 565 -17.47 1.34 4.63
CA ILE A 565 -18.16 1.17 3.34
C ILE A 565 -19.30 2.19 3.21
N VAL A 566 -20.16 2.31 4.24
CA VAL A 566 -21.28 3.25 4.25
C VAL A 566 -20.80 4.70 4.15
N ASN A 567 -19.79 5.10 4.93
CA ASN A 567 -19.26 6.45 4.92
C ASN A 567 -18.63 6.84 3.58
N ARG A 568 -17.87 5.92 2.97
CA ARG A 568 -17.25 6.14 1.66
C ARG A 568 -18.30 6.25 0.55
N ALA A 569 -19.32 5.40 0.57
CA ALA A 569 -20.42 5.48 -0.40
C ALA A 569 -21.22 6.78 -0.28
N LEU A 570 -21.41 7.28 0.94
CA LEU A 570 -22.16 8.51 1.24
C LEU A 570 -21.32 9.80 1.19
N ALA A 571 -20.08 9.73 0.67
CA ALA A 571 -19.25 10.92 0.50
C ALA A 571 -19.95 11.94 -0.43
N LYS A 572 -19.81 13.24 -0.12
CA LYS A 572 -20.54 14.29 -0.86
C LYS A 572 -19.96 14.55 -2.24
N GLU A 573 -18.64 14.42 -2.35
CA GLU A 573 -17.86 14.50 -3.59
C GLU A 573 -17.85 13.11 -4.27
N PRO A 574 -18.34 13.00 -5.53
CA PRO A 574 -18.30 11.77 -6.34
C PRO A 574 -16.95 11.05 -6.33
N GLU A 575 -15.87 11.79 -6.49
CA GLU A 575 -14.47 11.34 -6.55
C GLU A 575 -13.98 10.68 -5.25
N LYS A 576 -14.65 10.96 -4.11
CA LYS A 576 -14.34 10.33 -2.82
C LYS A 576 -15.11 9.03 -2.59
N ARG A 577 -16.04 8.67 -3.48
CA ARG A 577 -16.83 7.43 -3.41
C ARG A 577 -16.08 6.26 -4.04
N PHE A 578 -16.76 5.13 -4.18
CA PHE A 578 -16.31 4.07 -5.07
C PHE A 578 -16.56 4.51 -6.52
N VAL A 579 -15.60 4.24 -7.40
CA VAL A 579 -15.61 4.62 -8.82
C VAL A 579 -16.83 4.06 -9.54
N ASP A 580 -17.22 2.82 -9.21
CA ASP A 580 -18.39 2.15 -9.75
C ASP A 580 -18.92 1.06 -8.79
N ALA A 581 -20.06 0.47 -9.16
CA ALA A 581 -20.64 -0.69 -8.46
C ALA A 581 -19.70 -1.91 -8.42
N SER A 582 -18.78 -2.06 -9.38
CA SER A 582 -17.79 -3.15 -9.40
C SER A 582 -16.80 -3.03 -8.24
N GLN A 583 -16.26 -1.83 -8.01
CA GLN A 583 -15.37 -1.55 -6.89
C GLN A 583 -16.10 -1.67 -5.55
N PHE A 584 -17.34 -1.19 -5.48
CA PHE A 584 -18.18 -1.33 -4.30
C PHE A 584 -18.42 -2.82 -3.94
N SER A 585 -18.77 -3.66 -4.91
CA SER A 585 -18.96 -5.11 -4.71
C SER A 585 -17.69 -5.81 -4.25
N ARG A 586 -16.52 -5.46 -4.81
CA ARG A 586 -15.24 -6.04 -4.39
C ARG A 586 -14.91 -5.74 -2.94
N GLU A 587 -15.19 -4.52 -2.48
CA GLU A 587 -14.95 -4.15 -1.08
C GLU A 587 -15.91 -4.89 -0.12
N ILE A 588 -17.16 -5.09 -0.53
CA ILE A 588 -18.11 -5.95 0.20
C ILE A 588 -17.58 -7.38 0.30
N ASP A 589 -17.15 -7.97 -0.83
CA ASP A 589 -16.63 -9.34 -0.86
C ASP A 589 -15.39 -9.49 0.03
N ARG A 590 -14.53 -8.46 0.12
CA ARG A 590 -13.36 -8.44 1.02
C ARG A 590 -13.77 -8.47 2.48
N VAL A 591 -14.69 -7.59 2.89
CA VAL A 591 -15.20 -7.55 4.27
C VAL A 591 -15.87 -8.88 4.63
N LEU A 592 -16.67 -9.46 3.72
CA LEU A 592 -17.32 -10.75 3.92
C LEU A 592 -16.33 -11.93 4.03
N ARG A 593 -15.15 -11.83 3.42
CA ARG A 593 -14.07 -12.83 3.51
C ARG A 593 -13.12 -12.59 4.71
N GLY A 594 -13.27 -11.47 5.43
CA GLY A 594 -12.39 -11.10 6.53
C GLY A 594 -10.99 -10.67 6.07
N THR A 595 -10.82 -10.31 4.79
CA THR A 595 -9.55 -9.77 4.26
C THR A 595 -9.55 -8.26 4.38
N ALA A 596 -8.53 -7.68 5.02
CA ALA A 596 -8.35 -6.23 5.09
C ALA A 596 -8.11 -5.62 3.69
N SER A 597 -8.45 -4.33 3.53
CA SER A 597 -8.28 -3.58 2.27
C SER A 597 -6.82 -3.58 1.80
N ASP A 598 -6.61 -3.57 0.47
CA ASP A 598 -5.28 -3.71 -0.14
C ASP A 598 -4.23 -2.76 0.47
N ILE A 599 -3.05 -3.32 0.75
CA ILE A 599 -1.84 -2.63 1.18
C ILE A 599 -1.39 -1.71 0.03
N GLU A 600 -1.44 -0.38 0.19
CA GLU A 600 -0.82 0.54 -0.77
C GLU A 600 0.48 1.08 -0.19
N MET A 601 1.61 0.64 -0.74
CA MET A 601 2.91 1.14 -0.34
C MET A 601 3.06 2.62 -0.69
N HIS A 602 3.28 3.44 0.34
CA HIS A 602 3.48 4.87 0.22
C HIS A 602 4.97 5.21 -0.14
N PRO A 603 5.30 6.47 -0.50
CA PRO A 603 4.36 7.54 -0.83
C PRO A 603 3.50 7.17 -2.04
N LYS A 604 2.19 7.43 -1.93
CA LYS A 604 1.28 7.32 -3.08
C LYS A 604 1.66 8.37 -4.11
N MET A 605 1.60 7.98 -5.38
CA MET A 605 1.77 8.93 -6.46
C MET A 605 0.63 9.96 -6.40
N PRO A 606 0.93 11.27 -6.42
CA PRO A 606 -0.11 12.29 -6.47
C PRO A 606 -0.99 12.15 -7.72
N GLU A 607 -2.19 12.75 -7.67
CA GLU A 607 -3.01 12.92 -8.86
C GLU A 607 -2.20 13.64 -9.95
N HIS A 608 -2.23 13.09 -11.16
CA HIS A 608 -1.41 13.55 -12.26
C HIS A 608 -2.11 13.29 -13.59
N ARG A 609 -1.54 13.85 -14.67
CA ARG A 609 -1.96 13.53 -16.03
C ARG A 609 -0.91 12.69 -16.72
N ASP A 610 -1.30 11.54 -17.26
CA ASP A 610 -0.40 10.61 -17.96
C ASP A 610 0.40 11.29 -19.09
N ASP A 611 -0.20 12.25 -19.80
CA ASP A 611 0.45 13.00 -20.89
C ASP A 611 1.57 13.95 -20.42
N LYS A 612 1.68 14.16 -19.11
CA LYS A 612 2.70 15.02 -18.49
C LYS A 612 3.68 14.25 -17.62
N LEU A 613 3.39 13.02 -17.26
CA LEU A 613 4.27 12.23 -16.40
C LEU A 613 5.58 11.90 -17.10
N TRP A 614 6.69 12.26 -16.47
CA TRP A 614 8.00 11.69 -16.80
C TRP A 614 8.36 10.67 -15.72
N GLN A 615 8.75 9.46 -16.13
CA GLN A 615 9.18 8.41 -15.22
C GLN A 615 10.36 7.65 -15.81
N LYS A 616 11.26 7.21 -14.94
CA LYS A 616 12.41 6.39 -15.31
C LYS A 616 12.83 5.51 -14.13
N THR A 617 13.12 4.25 -14.44
CA THR A 617 13.66 3.28 -13.48
C THR A 617 14.96 2.71 -14.02
N GLU A 618 16.02 2.81 -13.24
CA GLU A 618 17.31 2.18 -13.55
C GLU A 618 17.61 1.10 -12.51
N HIS A 619 18.37 0.10 -12.95
CA HIS A 619 18.70 -1.09 -12.15
C HIS A 619 20.20 -1.29 -12.14
N TRP A 620 20.74 -1.68 -10.98
CA TRP A 620 22.14 -2.04 -10.78
C TRP A 620 22.23 -3.39 -10.10
N GLU A 621 23.08 -4.26 -10.62
CA GLU A 621 23.51 -5.47 -9.95
C GLU A 621 24.86 -5.18 -9.29
N LEU A 622 24.90 -5.31 -7.97
CA LEU A 622 26.03 -4.96 -7.11
C LEU A 622 26.49 -6.21 -6.36
N ASP A 623 27.79 -6.37 -6.13
CA ASP A 623 28.37 -7.59 -5.54
C ASP A 623 28.19 -7.64 -4.00
N SER A 624 27.86 -6.52 -3.36
CA SER A 624 27.69 -6.42 -1.91
C SER A 624 26.25 -6.68 -1.47
N ASP A 625 26.06 -7.18 -0.26
CA ASP A 625 24.73 -7.55 0.24
C ASP A 625 23.90 -6.31 0.65
N PRO A 626 22.55 -6.38 0.69
CA PRO A 626 21.72 -5.20 0.90
C PRO A 626 22.02 -4.45 2.22
N GLU A 627 22.34 -5.19 3.28
CA GLU A 627 22.70 -4.64 4.60
C GLU A 627 24.01 -3.85 4.59
N GLU A 628 24.93 -4.20 3.70
CA GLU A 628 26.24 -3.54 3.61
C GLU A 628 26.17 -2.28 2.76
N ILE A 629 25.29 -2.28 1.76
CA ILE A 629 25.04 -1.16 0.86
C ILE A 629 24.14 -0.11 1.52
N TRP A 630 23.17 -0.55 2.33
CA TRP A 630 22.16 0.31 2.94
C TRP A 630 22.72 1.57 3.64
N PRO A 631 23.78 1.51 4.49
CA PRO A 631 24.31 2.69 5.17
C PRO A 631 24.78 3.79 4.21
N TYR A 632 25.12 3.43 2.97
CA TYR A 632 25.58 4.39 1.96
C TYR A 632 24.44 4.87 1.07
N VAL A 633 23.54 3.97 0.64
CA VAL A 633 22.39 4.32 -0.22
C VAL A 633 21.35 5.14 0.54
N SER A 634 21.13 4.84 1.81
CA SER A 634 20.22 5.58 2.68
C SER A 634 20.78 6.93 3.15
N ASN A 635 22.09 7.15 3.00
CA ASN A 635 22.74 8.44 3.27
C ASN A 635 22.48 9.42 2.11
N THR A 636 21.22 9.84 2.03
CA THR A 636 20.73 10.80 1.04
C THR A 636 21.44 12.15 1.08
N GLU A 637 21.98 12.55 2.23
CA GLU A 637 22.81 13.76 2.38
C GLU A 637 24.07 13.69 1.50
N ARG A 638 24.87 12.64 1.68
CA ARG A 638 26.10 12.41 0.91
C ARG A 638 25.81 12.02 -0.54
N LEU A 639 24.78 11.22 -0.78
CA LEU A 639 24.37 10.82 -2.12
C LEU A 639 23.96 12.04 -2.95
N ASN A 640 23.09 12.91 -2.42
CA ASN A 640 22.61 14.10 -3.11
C ASN A 640 23.76 15.04 -3.48
N ARG A 641 24.71 15.27 -2.55
CA ARG A 641 25.92 16.04 -2.84
C ARG A 641 26.75 15.38 -3.94
N ALA A 642 27.04 14.09 -3.82
CA ALA A 642 27.91 13.36 -4.75
C ALA A 642 27.36 13.32 -6.18
N ILE A 643 26.04 13.32 -6.34
CA ILE A 643 25.39 13.41 -7.67
C ILE A 643 25.27 14.84 -8.19
N GLY A 644 25.64 15.85 -7.40
CA GLY A 644 25.72 17.26 -7.79
C GLY A 644 24.45 18.07 -7.53
N LEU A 645 23.57 17.65 -6.61
CA LEU A 645 22.42 18.44 -6.21
C LEU A 645 22.83 19.66 -5.37
N PRO A 646 22.11 20.79 -5.49
CA PRO A 646 22.39 21.97 -4.68
C PRO A 646 22.01 21.75 -3.22
N ALA A 647 22.69 22.45 -2.32
CA ALA A 647 22.29 22.53 -0.92
C ALA A 647 20.91 23.19 -0.78
N VAL A 648 20.20 22.78 0.27
CA VAL A 648 18.81 23.10 0.54
C VAL A 648 18.71 23.87 1.86
N THR A 649 17.96 24.97 1.84
CA THR A 649 17.50 25.63 3.05
C THR A 649 16.16 25.02 3.46
N TYR A 650 16.12 24.46 4.66
CA TYR A 650 14.91 23.88 5.22
C TYR A 650 14.25 24.80 6.25
N ARG A 651 12.92 24.69 6.35
CA ARG A 651 12.11 25.30 7.41
C ARG A 651 11.06 24.29 7.85
N THR A 652 10.74 24.28 9.14
CA THR A 652 9.69 23.42 9.71
C THR A 652 8.56 24.27 10.25
N GLU A 653 7.33 23.88 9.95
CA GLU A 653 6.11 24.51 10.45
C GLU A 653 5.25 23.45 11.17
N TYR A 654 4.53 23.85 12.21
CA TYR A 654 3.57 22.99 12.89
C TYR A 654 2.15 23.34 12.46
N ASP A 655 1.39 22.34 12.04
CA ASP A 655 -0.01 22.42 11.65
C ASP A 655 -0.85 21.58 12.63
N GLU A 656 -1.90 22.16 13.22
CA GLU A 656 -2.73 21.48 14.22
C GLU A 656 -3.38 20.18 13.69
N GLN A 657 -3.70 20.12 12.39
CA GLN A 657 -4.38 18.99 11.76
C GLN A 657 -3.41 18.02 11.08
N ARG A 658 -2.32 18.51 10.49
CA ARG A 658 -1.35 17.73 9.71
C ARG A 658 -0.03 17.44 10.44
N GLY A 659 0.18 18.05 11.60
CA GLY A 659 1.38 17.88 12.41
C GLY A 659 2.57 18.65 11.83
N ILE A 660 3.75 18.06 11.91
CA ILE A 660 5.00 18.69 11.48
C ILE A 660 5.07 18.67 9.95
N ARG A 661 5.18 19.85 9.35
CA ARG A 661 5.36 20.04 7.90
C ARG A 661 6.74 20.62 7.65
N LYS A 662 7.49 20.02 6.73
CA LYS A 662 8.84 20.45 6.38
C LYS A 662 8.83 21.04 4.99
N PHE A 663 9.53 22.15 4.79
CA PHE A 663 9.65 22.78 3.47
C PHE A 663 11.12 22.96 3.14
N GLY A 664 11.49 22.59 1.92
CA GLY A 664 12.83 22.81 1.37
C GLY A 664 12.81 23.90 0.31
N SER A 665 13.91 24.62 0.18
CA SER A 665 14.09 25.56 -0.93
C SER A 665 15.56 25.72 -1.35
N PHE A 666 15.78 25.97 -2.63
CA PHE A 666 17.06 26.37 -3.18
C PHE A 666 16.86 27.26 -4.41
N ARG A 667 17.95 27.85 -4.92
CA ARG A 667 17.95 28.57 -6.19
C ARG A 667 18.74 27.82 -7.25
N ILE A 668 18.15 27.64 -8.43
CA ILE A 668 18.82 27.10 -9.61
C ILE A 668 18.69 28.07 -10.77
N SER A 669 19.82 28.54 -11.29
CA SER A 669 19.88 29.49 -12.42
C SER A 669 18.96 30.73 -12.26
N GLY A 670 18.86 31.25 -11.03
CA GLY A 670 18.01 32.41 -10.69
C GLY A 670 16.54 32.09 -10.41
N VAL A 671 16.08 30.86 -10.66
CA VAL A 671 14.73 30.39 -10.31
C VAL A 671 14.72 29.88 -8.87
N GLN A 672 13.79 30.38 -8.06
CA GLN A 672 13.53 29.84 -6.74
C GLN A 672 12.69 28.57 -6.88
N VAL A 673 13.19 27.49 -6.28
CA VAL A 673 12.49 26.21 -6.18
C VAL A 673 12.17 26.01 -4.70
N ALA A 674 10.90 25.75 -4.39
CA ALA A 674 10.45 25.48 -3.04
C ALA A 674 9.40 24.39 -3.04
N TRP A 675 9.47 23.49 -2.07
CA TRP A 675 8.58 22.34 -1.94
C TRP A 675 8.22 22.06 -0.48
N GLU A 676 7.12 21.34 -0.30
CA GLU A 676 6.81 20.60 0.91
C GLU A 676 7.41 19.20 0.83
N GLU A 677 8.13 18.82 1.87
CA GLU A 677 8.78 17.51 2.03
C GLU A 677 7.83 16.61 2.83
N HIS A 678 7.37 15.53 2.19
CA HIS A 678 6.59 14.53 2.89
C HIS A 678 7.51 13.67 3.78
N PRO A 679 6.99 13.06 4.87
CA PRO A 679 7.76 12.12 5.66
C PRO A 679 8.36 11.03 4.76
N PHE A 680 9.66 10.81 4.88
CA PHE A 680 10.34 9.74 4.16
C PHE A 680 9.80 8.41 4.64
N GLU A 681 9.78 7.42 3.76
CA GLU A 681 9.44 6.07 4.15
C GLU A 681 10.59 5.15 3.87
N TRP A 682 10.86 4.25 4.79
CA TRP A 682 11.88 3.25 4.57
C TRP A 682 11.64 1.99 5.39
N ILE A 683 12.20 0.92 4.83
CA ILE A 683 12.42 -0.37 5.45
C ILE A 683 13.90 -0.64 5.24
N GLU A 684 14.66 -0.73 6.32
CA GLU A 684 16.10 -0.89 6.29
C GLU A 684 16.51 -2.08 5.40
N ALA A 685 17.56 -1.86 4.61
CA ALA A 685 18.10 -2.82 3.64
C ALA A 685 17.11 -3.33 2.58
N ASN A 686 15.93 -2.70 2.44
CA ASN A 686 14.89 -3.13 1.51
C ASN A 686 14.39 -1.99 0.62
N ARG A 687 13.95 -0.86 1.20
CA ARG A 687 13.30 0.21 0.43
C ARG A 687 13.44 1.58 1.08
N MET A 688 13.49 2.62 0.25
CA MET A 688 13.32 4.02 0.65
C MET A 688 12.47 4.79 -0.37
N GLY A 689 11.48 5.55 0.10
CA GLY A 689 10.57 6.38 -0.70
C GLY A 689 10.61 7.84 -0.25
N ILE A 690 10.63 8.75 -1.23
CA ILE A 690 10.67 10.21 -1.03
C ILE A 690 9.61 10.84 -1.93
N LEU A 691 8.80 11.74 -1.39
CA LEU A 691 7.82 12.54 -2.13
C LEU A 691 7.97 14.03 -1.78
N ARG A 692 8.00 14.86 -2.82
CA ARG A 692 8.09 16.33 -2.73
C ARG A 692 6.99 16.96 -3.56
N GLU A 693 6.22 17.86 -2.97
CA GLU A 693 5.22 18.67 -3.67
C GLU A 693 5.72 20.11 -3.79
N PHE A 694 5.95 20.58 -5.02
CA PHE A 694 6.57 21.88 -5.28
C PHE A 694 5.54 23.02 -5.25
N GLN A 695 5.75 23.97 -4.35
CA GLN A 695 5.01 25.22 -4.31
C GLN A 695 5.44 26.16 -5.44
N SER A 696 6.74 26.18 -5.73
CA SER A 696 7.34 27.00 -6.80
C SER A 696 8.47 26.26 -7.52
N GLY A 697 8.71 26.65 -8.77
CA GLY A 697 9.75 26.07 -9.61
C GLY A 697 9.17 25.31 -10.82
N PRO A 698 10.02 24.51 -11.50
CA PRO A 698 9.67 23.86 -12.76
C PRO A 698 8.78 22.62 -12.63
N PHE A 699 8.57 22.10 -11.43
CA PHE A 699 7.87 20.85 -11.16
C PHE A 699 6.57 21.08 -10.39
N VAL A 700 5.64 20.12 -10.47
CA VAL A 700 4.45 20.04 -9.61
C VAL A 700 4.76 19.15 -8.42
N TRP A 701 5.28 17.95 -8.67
CA TRP A 701 5.76 17.02 -7.65
C TRP A 701 6.93 16.16 -8.18
N PHE A 702 7.69 15.58 -7.27
CA PHE A 702 8.79 14.65 -7.53
C PHE A 702 8.67 13.48 -6.56
N MET A 703 8.85 12.27 -7.08
CA MET A 703 8.88 11.04 -6.31
C MET A 703 10.13 10.23 -6.65
N SER A 704 10.79 9.70 -5.63
CA SER A 704 11.96 8.83 -5.76
C SER A 704 11.77 7.60 -4.90
N ILE A 705 11.85 6.42 -5.52
CA ILE A 705 11.72 5.13 -4.85
C ILE A 705 13.00 4.33 -5.13
N VAL A 706 13.67 3.90 -4.07
CA VAL A 706 14.82 3.00 -4.14
C VAL A 706 14.41 1.67 -3.51
N THR A 707 14.58 0.57 -4.22
CA THR A 707 14.39 -0.79 -3.71
C THR A 707 15.68 -1.60 -3.84
N MET A 708 15.87 -2.55 -2.94
CA MET A 708 17.02 -3.45 -2.92
C MET A 708 16.54 -4.87 -2.67
N GLU A 709 16.90 -5.76 -3.58
CA GLU A 709 16.56 -7.17 -3.49
C GLU A 709 17.86 -8.00 -3.44
N PRO A 710 17.99 -8.98 -2.54
CA PRO A 710 19.15 -9.87 -2.53
C PRO A 710 19.17 -10.75 -3.78
N ILE A 711 20.35 -10.94 -4.38
CA ILE A 711 20.56 -11.82 -5.54
C ILE A 711 20.92 -13.24 -5.06
N ALA A 712 20.40 -14.27 -5.74
CA ALA A 712 20.73 -15.66 -5.45
C ALA A 712 22.24 -15.92 -5.71
N GLY A 713 22.99 -16.22 -4.64
CA GLY A 713 24.45 -16.38 -4.69
C GLY A 713 25.25 -15.26 -4.02
N GLY A 714 24.58 -14.22 -3.50
CA GLY A 714 25.18 -13.05 -2.86
C GLY A 714 25.07 -11.81 -3.75
N GLY A 715 25.06 -10.62 -3.15
CA GLY A 715 24.91 -9.35 -3.85
C GLY A 715 23.49 -8.78 -3.83
N THR A 716 23.31 -7.64 -4.49
CA THR A 716 22.09 -6.82 -4.44
C THR A 716 21.67 -6.34 -5.83
N LYS A 717 20.39 -6.49 -6.14
CA LYS A 717 19.72 -5.77 -7.23
C LYS A 717 19.13 -4.49 -6.66
N LEU A 718 19.77 -3.36 -6.93
CA LEU A 718 19.27 -2.04 -6.55
C LEU A 718 18.46 -1.46 -7.71
N SER A 719 17.23 -1.05 -7.46
CA SER A 719 16.38 -0.36 -8.43
C SER A 719 16.09 1.06 -7.93
N HIS A 720 16.30 2.07 -8.77
CA HIS A 720 15.99 3.46 -8.44
C HIS A 720 15.03 4.02 -9.48
N GLU A 721 13.80 4.24 -9.03
CA GLU A 721 12.73 4.86 -9.79
C GLU A 721 12.59 6.33 -9.44
N ILE A 722 12.50 7.18 -10.47
CA ILE A 722 12.19 8.60 -10.33
C ILE A 722 10.96 8.92 -11.18
N ARG A 723 9.97 9.56 -10.58
CA ARG A 723 8.76 10.07 -11.26
C ARG A 723 8.61 11.57 -11.01
N VAL A 724 8.27 12.33 -12.04
CA VAL A 724 8.18 13.79 -11.99
C VAL A 724 7.02 14.28 -12.86
N GLU A 725 6.19 15.16 -12.32
CA GLU A 725 5.27 15.96 -13.13
C GLU A 725 5.88 17.37 -13.38
N PRO A 726 6.25 17.70 -14.62
CA PRO A 726 6.71 19.03 -14.99
C PRO A 726 5.54 20.01 -15.06
N ARG A 727 5.73 21.21 -14.50
CA ARG A 727 4.70 22.26 -14.51
C ARG A 727 4.45 22.80 -15.92
N ASN A 728 5.53 23.06 -16.67
CA ASN A 728 5.53 23.74 -17.97
C ASN A 728 6.57 23.13 -18.94
N LEU A 729 6.66 23.65 -20.18
CA LEU A 729 7.67 23.23 -21.17
C LEU A 729 9.11 23.35 -20.64
N LEU A 730 9.43 24.42 -19.91
CA LEU A 730 10.72 24.56 -19.23
C LEU A 730 10.98 23.42 -18.24
N GLY A 731 9.94 22.98 -17.53
CA GLY A 731 10.00 21.82 -16.64
C GLY A 731 10.31 20.54 -17.39
N ARG A 732 9.67 20.29 -18.54
CA ARG A 732 9.97 19.13 -19.38
C ARG A 732 11.44 19.09 -19.81
N VAL A 733 11.99 20.22 -20.24
CA VAL A 733 13.42 20.33 -20.62
C VAL A 733 14.33 20.09 -19.41
N MET A 734 14.01 20.69 -18.26
CA MET A 734 14.77 20.48 -17.02
C MET A 734 14.74 19.02 -16.56
N THR A 735 13.60 18.32 -16.66
CA THR A 735 13.52 16.90 -16.32
C THR A 735 14.43 16.05 -17.21
N THR A 736 14.43 16.27 -18.53
CA THR A 736 15.31 15.52 -19.44
C THR A 736 16.81 15.81 -19.20
N VAL A 737 17.18 17.05 -18.86
CA VAL A 737 18.60 17.40 -18.68
C VAL A 737 19.12 17.06 -17.29
N GLU A 738 18.39 17.45 -16.24
CA GLU A 738 18.82 17.30 -14.86
C GLU A 738 18.49 15.90 -14.31
N ALA A 739 17.28 15.39 -14.53
CA ALA A 739 16.85 14.09 -14.00
C ALA A 739 17.30 12.91 -14.87
N ASP A 740 17.09 12.95 -16.19
CA ASP A 740 17.41 11.81 -17.08
C ASP A 740 18.93 11.69 -17.34
N TRP A 741 19.57 12.77 -17.79
CA TRP A 741 20.95 12.69 -18.29
C TRP A 741 22.04 12.87 -17.21
N LYS A 742 21.89 13.83 -16.30
CA LYS A 742 22.93 14.11 -15.27
C LYS A 742 22.77 13.24 -14.03
N ALA A 743 21.57 13.18 -13.44
CA ALA A 743 21.36 12.48 -12.18
C ALA A 743 21.63 10.97 -12.31
N PHE A 744 21.01 10.25 -13.26
CA PHE A 744 21.25 8.81 -13.42
C PHE A 744 22.68 8.46 -13.83
N ARG A 745 23.35 9.28 -14.66
CA ARG A 745 24.78 9.09 -14.98
C ARG A 745 25.66 9.21 -13.74
N ASN A 746 25.35 10.15 -12.85
CA ASN A 746 26.10 10.33 -11.61
C ASN A 746 25.74 9.26 -10.58
N LEU A 747 24.46 8.89 -10.44
CA LEU A 747 23.99 7.78 -9.59
C LEU A 747 24.71 6.49 -9.96
N ASN A 748 24.77 6.14 -11.25
CA ASN A 748 25.52 4.98 -11.73
C ASN A 748 26.99 5.01 -11.29
N ARG A 749 27.64 6.18 -11.39
CA ARG A 749 29.03 6.34 -10.94
C ARG A 749 29.17 6.14 -9.43
N VAL A 750 28.24 6.67 -8.64
CA VAL A 750 28.27 6.64 -7.18
C VAL A 750 27.94 5.26 -6.64
N TYR A 751 26.88 4.59 -7.12
CA TYR A 751 26.51 3.24 -6.66
C TYR A 751 27.59 2.19 -6.96
N LEU A 752 28.17 2.20 -8.17
CA LEU A 752 29.29 1.31 -8.50
C LEU A 752 30.54 1.61 -7.65
N ARG A 753 30.73 2.86 -7.23
CA ARG A 753 31.84 3.25 -6.35
C ARG A 753 31.60 2.78 -4.92
N ILE A 754 30.37 2.92 -4.42
CA ILE A 754 29.96 2.39 -3.11
C ILE A 754 30.26 0.89 -3.06
N ASP A 755 29.75 0.12 -4.03
CA ASP A 755 29.95 -1.32 -4.09
C ASP A 755 31.44 -1.70 -4.14
N LYS A 756 32.20 -1.07 -5.04
CA LYS A 756 33.66 -1.26 -5.12
C LYS A 756 34.37 -0.95 -3.79
N SER A 757 33.94 0.08 -3.07
CA SER A 757 34.53 0.45 -1.79
C SER A 757 34.29 -0.60 -0.70
N ILE A 758 33.08 -1.19 -0.66
CA ILE A 758 32.72 -2.27 0.27
C ILE A 758 33.54 -3.52 -0.05
N GLN A 759 33.58 -3.93 -1.32
CA GLN A 759 34.34 -5.09 -1.78
C GLN A 759 35.84 -4.96 -1.50
N SER A 760 36.42 -3.76 -1.72
CA SER A 760 37.83 -3.48 -1.43
C SER A 760 38.16 -3.59 0.07
N ARG A 761 37.21 -3.27 0.95
CA ARG A 761 37.33 -3.44 2.40
C ARG A 761 37.28 -4.92 2.79
N LYS A 762 36.33 -5.69 2.23
CA LYS A 762 36.23 -7.16 2.45
C LYS A 762 37.51 -7.90 2.09
N GLN A 763 38.12 -7.54 0.95
CA GLN A 763 39.33 -8.20 0.46
C GLN A 763 40.61 -7.75 1.18
N GLY A 764 40.52 -6.86 2.18
CA GLY A 764 41.67 -6.31 2.91
C GLY A 764 42.64 -5.49 2.03
N GLN A 765 42.27 -5.20 0.78
CA GLN A 765 43.13 -4.50 -0.19
C GLN A 765 43.27 -3.01 0.14
N SER A 766 42.25 -2.39 0.74
CA SER A 766 42.31 -1.00 1.19
C SER A 766 43.41 -0.74 2.23
N ARG A 767 43.82 -1.75 3.01
CA ARG A 767 44.91 -1.65 3.99
C ARG A 767 46.31 -1.85 3.39
N LYS A 768 46.43 -2.58 2.28
CA LYS A 768 47.74 -2.95 1.69
C LYS A 768 48.32 -1.90 0.73
N GLN A 769 47.51 -0.97 0.21
CA GLN A 769 47.94 0.06 -0.75
C GLN A 769 47.89 1.51 -0.23
N GLY A 770 47.50 1.73 1.03
CA GLY A 770 47.46 3.07 1.65
C GLY A 770 46.50 4.08 1.00
N GLN A 771 45.70 3.67 0.02
CA GLN A 771 44.80 4.56 -0.73
C GLN A 771 43.35 4.37 -0.25
N ARG A 772 42.81 5.37 0.44
CA ARG A 772 41.45 5.37 1.00
C ARG A 772 40.43 5.67 -0.09
N ILE A 773 39.56 4.70 -0.40
CA ILE A 773 38.46 4.89 -1.34
C ILE A 773 37.24 5.37 -0.54
N ASP A 774 36.92 6.66 -0.64
CA ASP A 774 35.63 7.15 -0.16
C ASP A 774 34.49 6.60 -1.04
N PRO A 775 33.39 6.09 -0.45
CA PRO A 775 32.28 5.49 -1.19
C PRO A 775 31.56 6.47 -2.14
N PHE A 776 31.58 7.76 -1.86
CA PHE A 776 30.80 8.76 -2.60
C PHE A 776 31.67 9.62 -3.52
N GLU A 777 32.80 10.10 -3.00
CA GLU A 777 33.64 11.10 -3.66
C GLU A 777 35.02 10.56 -4.02
N SER A 778 35.67 11.22 -4.98
CA SER A 778 37.08 10.95 -5.26
C SER A 778 37.97 11.67 -4.25
N PRO A 779 39.14 11.09 -3.88
CA PRO A 779 40.05 11.71 -2.93
C PRO A 779 40.35 13.15 -3.31
N HIS A 780 40.17 14.07 -2.38
CA HIS A 780 40.47 15.47 -2.61
C HIS A 780 41.97 15.71 -2.42
N ARG A 781 42.59 16.51 -3.30
CA ARG A 781 43.98 16.93 -3.13
C ARG A 781 44.00 18.37 -2.63
N ILE A 782 44.67 18.59 -1.50
CA ILE A 782 44.91 19.93 -0.98
C ILE A 782 46.00 20.64 -1.79
N GLY A 783 45.93 21.98 -1.85
CA GLY A 783 46.96 22.80 -2.50
C GLY A 783 48.28 22.74 -1.73
N THR A 784 49.40 23.08 -2.39
CA THR A 784 50.73 23.06 -1.77
C THR A 784 50.82 23.91 -0.51
N ALA A 785 50.23 25.11 -0.51
CA ALA A 785 50.21 26.00 0.65
C ALA A 785 49.37 25.47 1.83
N ASP A 786 48.29 24.74 1.55
CA ASP A 786 47.49 24.09 2.59
C ASP A 786 48.24 22.88 3.15
N ALA A 787 48.93 22.11 2.30
CA ALA A 787 49.77 20.98 2.70
C ALA A 787 50.92 21.41 3.62
N GLU A 788 51.61 22.52 3.30
CA GLU A 788 52.65 23.08 4.16
C GLU A 788 52.09 23.55 5.51
N ARG A 789 50.91 24.17 5.52
CA ARG A 789 50.21 24.58 6.76
C ARG A 789 49.81 23.37 7.61
N LEU A 790 49.26 22.35 6.98
CA LEU A 790 48.90 21.08 7.61
C LEU A 790 50.14 20.44 8.26
N GLN A 791 51.23 20.25 7.50
CA GLN A 791 52.46 19.65 8.02
C GLN A 791 53.01 20.42 9.22
N LYS A 792 53.07 21.75 9.15
CA LYS A 792 53.55 22.57 10.27
C LYS A 792 52.72 22.43 11.54
N ARG A 793 51.40 22.22 11.43
CA ARG A 793 50.55 21.97 12.61
C ARG A 793 50.64 20.52 13.09
N LEU A 794 50.88 19.55 12.20
CA LEU A 794 51.17 18.17 12.58
C LEU A 794 52.49 18.06 13.34
N ASP A 795 53.52 18.79 12.95
CA ASP A 795 54.80 18.81 13.69
C ASP A 795 54.58 19.30 15.13
N ARG A 796 53.73 20.33 15.32
CA ARG A 796 53.34 20.80 16.67
C ARG A 796 52.51 19.79 17.46
N LEU A 797 51.68 19.01 16.78
CA LEU A 797 50.89 17.94 17.40
C LEU A 797 51.82 16.86 17.97
N ILE A 798 52.85 16.48 17.22
CA ILE A 798 53.88 15.52 17.64
C ILE A 798 54.73 16.12 18.78
N GLU A 799 55.15 17.39 18.68
CA GLU A 799 55.87 18.11 19.75
C GLU A 799 55.07 18.17 21.06
N ALA A 800 53.73 18.19 20.97
CA ALA A 800 52.83 18.16 22.11
C ALA A 800 52.61 16.75 22.70
N GLY A 801 53.34 15.73 22.21
CA GLY A 801 53.39 14.39 22.79
C GLY A 801 52.33 13.41 22.26
N VAL A 802 51.74 13.68 21.09
CA VAL A 802 50.89 12.71 20.39
C VAL A 802 51.76 11.71 19.62
N ASP A 803 51.36 10.44 19.59
CA ASP A 803 52.04 9.39 18.80
C ASP A 803 52.25 9.85 17.35
N PRO A 804 53.51 9.87 16.83
CA PRO A 804 53.80 10.23 15.46
C PRO A 804 53.00 9.45 14.41
N ASP A 805 52.73 8.16 14.63
CA ASP A 805 51.99 7.34 13.68
C ASP A 805 50.51 7.76 13.62
N LEU A 806 49.91 8.06 14.77
CA LEU A 806 48.55 8.60 14.85
C LEU A 806 48.46 10.02 14.28
N ALA A 807 49.43 10.88 14.57
CA ALA A 807 49.51 12.22 14.01
C ALA A 807 49.61 12.19 12.48
N ASN A 808 50.46 11.32 11.93
CA ASN A 808 50.58 11.11 10.48
C ASN A 808 49.27 10.58 9.88
N ALA A 809 48.62 9.61 10.53
CA ALA A 809 47.33 9.08 10.09
C ALA A 809 46.23 10.18 10.08
N LEU A 810 46.19 11.03 11.10
CA LEU A 810 45.30 12.20 11.14
C LEU A 810 45.64 13.20 10.02
N GLY A 811 46.92 13.41 9.72
CA GLY A 811 47.36 14.24 8.60
C GLY A 811 46.86 13.75 7.25
N VAL A 812 47.00 12.45 6.98
CA VAL A 812 46.46 11.81 5.77
C VAL A 812 44.94 11.96 5.73
N TYR A 813 44.26 11.72 6.86
CA TYR A 813 42.83 11.89 6.98
C TYR A 813 42.37 13.31 6.61
N LEU A 814 42.98 14.35 7.20
CA LEU A 814 42.63 15.75 6.95
C LEU A 814 42.93 16.20 5.50
N SER A 815 43.93 15.60 4.88
CA SER A 815 44.29 15.88 3.49
C SER A 815 43.28 15.27 2.51
N GLU A 816 42.90 14.00 2.71
CA GLU A 816 42.17 13.22 1.71
C GLU A 816 40.66 13.14 1.93
N ALA A 817 40.20 13.29 3.18
CA ALA A 817 38.80 13.08 3.51
C ALA A 817 37.87 14.10 2.82
N PRO A 818 36.63 13.68 2.48
CA PRO A 818 35.63 14.58 1.90
C PRO A 818 35.31 15.76 2.83
N PRO A 819 35.06 16.97 2.29
CA PRO A 819 34.76 18.15 3.10
C PRO A 819 33.57 18.00 4.06
N GLN A 820 32.57 17.18 3.73
CA GLN A 820 31.41 16.90 4.61
C GLN A 820 31.85 16.11 5.85
N THR A 821 32.69 15.09 5.69
CA THR A 821 33.20 14.29 6.82
C THR A 821 34.08 15.14 7.74
N LEU A 822 34.75 16.15 7.19
CA LEU A 822 35.55 17.08 7.96
C LEU A 822 34.73 18.17 8.68
N ALA A 823 33.45 18.33 8.35
CA ALA A 823 32.56 19.27 9.05
C ALA A 823 32.14 18.75 10.43
N GLN A 824 32.10 17.43 10.60
CA GLN A 824 31.74 16.75 11.85
C GLN A 824 32.56 15.45 12.02
N ILE A 825 33.60 15.53 12.83
CA ILE A 825 34.54 14.46 13.16
C ILE A 825 34.22 13.97 14.57
N ARG A 826 33.74 12.73 14.68
CA ARG A 826 33.55 12.04 15.95
C ARG A 826 34.81 11.26 16.32
N PRO A 827 35.42 11.48 17.49
CA PRO A 827 36.72 10.92 17.81
C PRO A 827 36.71 9.38 17.92
N ILE A 828 35.65 8.76 18.47
CA ILE A 828 35.55 7.29 18.56
C ILE A 828 35.36 6.66 17.17
N ALA A 829 34.52 7.26 16.32
CA ALA A 829 34.36 6.79 14.94
C ALA A 829 35.67 6.94 14.15
N LEU A 830 36.38 8.06 14.35
CA LEU A 830 37.70 8.28 13.77
C LEU A 830 38.72 7.24 14.25
N ALA A 831 38.72 6.87 15.54
CA ALA A 831 39.63 5.87 16.09
C ALA A 831 39.47 4.51 15.39
N ARG A 832 38.22 4.07 15.19
CA ARG A 832 37.91 2.84 14.43
C ARG A 832 38.36 2.94 12.98
N GLU A 833 38.18 4.09 12.36
CA GLU A 833 38.57 4.32 10.98
C GLU A 833 40.10 4.34 10.78
N LEU A 834 40.82 5.01 11.69
CA LEU A 834 42.28 5.06 11.67
C LEU A 834 42.93 3.78 12.24
N ASN A 835 42.14 2.93 12.91
CA ASN A 835 42.58 1.71 13.60
C ASN A 835 43.58 1.99 14.74
N PHE A 836 43.24 2.98 15.59
CA PHE A 836 43.95 3.31 16.82
C PHE A 836 43.01 3.16 18.04
N PRO A 837 43.55 3.04 19.26
CA PRO A 837 42.73 3.07 20.48
C PRO A 837 41.87 4.35 20.56
N SER A 838 40.67 4.23 21.13
CA SER A 838 39.74 5.36 21.26
C SER A 838 40.33 6.49 22.08
N ASP A 839 40.98 6.15 23.18
CA ASP A 839 41.43 7.12 24.18
C ASP A 839 42.59 7.96 23.64
N ASP A 840 43.58 7.30 23.01
CA ASP A 840 44.66 7.96 22.28
C ASP A 840 44.15 8.88 21.17
N THR A 841 43.10 8.45 20.46
CA THR A 841 42.52 9.25 19.37
C THR A 841 41.73 10.45 19.90
N ILE A 842 41.02 10.31 21.01
CA ILE A 842 40.33 11.42 21.69
C ILE A 842 41.36 12.45 22.15
N ASP A 843 42.43 12.01 22.81
CA ASP A 843 43.54 12.86 23.23
C ASP A 843 44.20 13.57 22.05
N ALA A 844 44.49 12.84 20.97
CA ALA A 844 45.04 13.43 19.76
C ALA A 844 44.10 14.49 19.15
N CYS A 845 42.78 14.28 19.17
CA CYS A 845 41.81 15.27 18.69
C CYS A 845 41.78 16.54 19.56
N LEU A 846 41.87 16.40 20.88
CA LEU A 846 41.93 17.51 21.83
C LEU A 846 43.19 18.36 21.62
N VAL A 847 44.35 17.72 21.51
CA VAL A 847 45.62 18.41 21.21
C VAL A 847 45.60 19.01 19.80
N ALA A 848 45.03 18.29 18.81
CA ALA A 848 44.86 18.80 17.47
C ALA A 848 43.99 20.06 17.45
N ALA A 849 42.95 20.14 18.27
CA ALA A 849 42.15 21.35 18.42
C ALA A 849 42.95 22.51 19.06
N SER A 850 43.78 22.24 20.08
CA SER A 850 44.58 23.28 20.73
C SER A 850 45.70 23.85 19.84
N VAL A 851 46.27 23.04 18.94
CA VAL A 851 47.25 23.51 17.93
C VAL A 851 46.60 24.05 16.65
N GLY A 852 45.26 24.04 16.59
CA GLY A 852 44.46 24.55 15.48
C GLY A 852 44.35 23.63 14.27
N LEU A 853 44.70 22.34 14.35
CA LEU A 853 44.33 21.39 13.28
C LEU A 853 42.82 21.19 13.21
N LEU A 854 42.19 21.11 14.37
CA LEU A 854 40.76 20.92 14.55
C LEU A 854 40.14 22.11 15.29
N SER A 855 38.82 22.12 15.39
CA SER A 855 38.05 23.02 16.24
C SER A 855 37.04 22.19 17.01
N LEU A 856 37.08 22.30 18.34
CA LEU A 856 36.14 21.65 19.25
C LEU A 856 34.76 22.31 19.15
N ARG A 857 33.69 21.49 19.17
CA ARG A 857 32.30 21.92 19.18
C ARG A 857 31.44 20.94 19.99
N TRP A 858 30.23 21.36 20.32
CA TRP A 858 29.26 20.59 21.10
C TRP A 858 27.94 20.50 20.36
N ASP A 859 27.50 19.28 20.07
CA ASP A 859 26.19 19.01 19.47
C ASP A 859 25.18 18.63 20.56
N VAL A 860 24.05 19.33 20.62
CA VAL A 860 22.93 18.99 21.49
C VAL A 860 21.99 18.06 20.74
N LEU A 861 21.99 16.78 21.10
CA LEU A 861 21.24 15.72 20.45
C LEU A 861 19.79 15.68 20.91
N CYS A 862 18.86 15.64 19.95
CA CYS A 862 17.45 15.42 20.23
C CYS A 862 17.19 14.00 20.77
N PRO A 863 16.46 13.80 21.88
CA PRO A 863 16.18 12.46 22.42
C PRO A 863 15.24 11.62 21.53
N THR A 864 14.55 12.26 20.58
CA THR A 864 13.61 11.60 19.67
C THR A 864 14.28 11.15 18.38
N CYS A 865 14.97 12.05 17.65
CA CYS A 865 15.64 11.69 16.40
C CYS A 865 17.14 11.43 16.52
N ARG A 866 17.78 11.78 17.64
CA ARG A 866 19.23 11.68 17.89
C ARG A 866 20.11 12.47 16.91
N ALA A 867 19.52 13.35 16.10
CA ALA A 867 20.24 14.34 15.30
C ALA A 867 20.58 15.56 16.17
N PRO A 868 21.65 16.30 15.84
CA PRO A 868 21.95 17.59 16.46
C PRO A 868 20.76 18.56 16.27
N ALA A 869 20.14 18.97 17.37
CA ALA A 869 19.14 20.03 17.41
C ALA A 869 19.79 21.42 17.44
N ALA A 870 20.97 21.52 18.06
CA ALA A 870 21.78 22.73 18.09
C ALA A 870 23.27 22.37 18.15
N THR A 871 24.14 23.28 17.69
CA THR A 871 25.59 23.13 17.78
C THR A 871 26.23 24.39 18.35
N HIS A 872 27.04 24.24 19.39
CA HIS A 872 27.70 25.33 20.12
C HIS A 872 29.22 25.19 20.07
N GLN A 873 29.94 26.31 20.21
CA GLN A 873 31.41 26.29 20.34
C GLN A 873 31.86 26.09 21.79
N ASN A 874 31.06 26.59 22.75
CA ASN A 874 31.37 26.56 24.17
C ASN A 874 30.24 25.88 24.95
N LEU A 875 30.59 25.08 25.96
CA LEU A 875 29.62 24.45 26.86
C LEU A 875 28.74 25.47 27.58
N SER A 876 29.28 26.64 27.92
CA SER A 876 28.56 27.68 28.66
C SER A 876 27.44 28.36 27.84
N ALA A 877 27.45 28.17 26.53
CA ALA A 877 26.45 28.74 25.62
C ALA A 877 25.26 27.80 25.37
N ILE A 878 25.22 26.63 26.02
CA ILE A 878 24.14 25.65 25.87
C ILE A 878 23.03 25.99 26.86
N ASP A 879 21.83 26.24 26.33
CA ASP A 879 20.63 26.54 27.12
C ASP A 879 20.11 25.29 27.87
N GLU A 880 19.42 25.51 29.00
CA GLU A 880 18.81 24.42 29.79
C GLU A 880 17.82 23.58 28.96
N HIS A 881 17.12 24.25 28.03
CA HIS A 881 16.15 23.63 27.14
C HIS A 881 16.53 23.92 25.70
N THR A 882 16.45 22.89 24.85
CA THR A 882 16.66 23.01 23.40
C THR A 882 15.40 22.55 22.68
N ASP A 883 15.01 23.31 21.65
CA ASP A 883 13.94 22.94 20.75
C ASP A 883 14.51 22.21 19.53
N CYS A 884 14.05 20.98 19.29
CA CYS A 884 14.38 20.30 18.04
C CYS A 884 13.40 20.73 16.95
N GLU A 885 13.85 21.55 16.00
CA GLU A 885 13.01 21.96 14.85
C GLU A 885 12.50 20.75 14.06
N ALA A 886 13.30 19.70 13.92
CA ALA A 886 12.95 18.53 13.12
C ALA A 886 11.86 17.65 13.75
N CYS A 887 11.79 17.61 15.09
CA CYS A 887 10.82 16.80 15.84
C CYS A 887 9.73 17.64 16.52
N HIS A 888 9.85 18.97 16.51
CA HIS A 888 8.98 19.89 17.22
C HIS A 888 8.78 19.52 18.70
N VAL A 889 9.89 19.17 19.36
CA VAL A 889 9.91 18.83 20.80
C VAL A 889 10.91 19.73 21.52
N ALA A 890 10.46 20.34 22.61
CA ALA A 890 11.31 20.97 23.61
C ALA A 890 11.81 19.89 24.58
N PHE A 891 13.11 19.86 24.87
CA PHE A 891 13.67 18.90 25.82
C PHE A 891 14.78 19.54 26.64
N GLN A 892 15.03 18.96 27.81
CA GLN A 892 16.11 19.39 28.71
C GLN A 892 17.47 18.97 28.13
N SER A 893 18.31 19.95 27.82
CA SER A 893 19.67 19.75 27.28
C SER A 893 20.65 19.28 28.34
N ASN A 894 20.37 19.55 29.63
CA ASN A 894 21.26 19.26 30.76
C ASN A 894 21.36 17.79 31.16
N ARG A 895 20.83 16.89 30.33
CA ARG A 895 21.04 15.45 30.47
C ARG A 895 22.40 15.08 29.89
N GLY A 896 23.22 14.35 30.65
CA GLY A 896 24.61 14.05 30.29
C GLY A 896 24.77 13.41 28.92
N ASN A 897 23.81 12.59 28.51
CA ASN A 897 23.86 11.88 27.23
C ASN A 897 23.33 12.71 26.05
N ALA A 898 22.84 13.94 26.28
CA ALA A 898 22.28 14.80 25.25
C ALA A 898 23.32 15.71 24.60
N ILE A 899 24.51 15.90 25.20
CA ILE A 899 25.53 16.82 24.68
C ILE A 899 26.74 16.01 24.24
N GLU A 900 27.04 16.03 22.95
CA GLU A 900 28.10 15.28 22.29
C GLU A 900 29.29 16.19 21.94
N MET A 901 30.51 15.72 22.24
CA MET A 901 31.76 16.34 21.80
C MET A 901 32.06 15.96 20.35
N VAL A 902 32.15 16.95 19.47
CA VAL A 902 32.54 16.77 18.06
C VAL A 902 33.65 17.73 17.67
N PHE A 903 34.41 17.36 16.63
CA PHE A 903 35.45 18.19 16.06
C PHE A 903 35.13 18.59 14.62
N ARG A 904 35.69 19.70 14.17
CA ARG A 904 35.66 20.14 12.76
C ARG A 904 37.07 20.41 12.31
N ALA A 905 37.42 20.12 11.05
CA ALA A 905 38.71 20.55 10.52
C ALA A 905 38.80 22.08 10.51
N HIS A 906 39.91 22.62 10.99
CA HIS A 906 40.07 24.06 11.07
C HIS A 906 40.02 24.69 9.66
N PRO A 907 39.27 25.78 9.41
CA PRO A 907 39.07 26.35 8.07
C PRO A 907 40.37 26.74 7.35
N GLU A 908 41.38 27.18 8.09
CA GLU A 908 42.72 27.50 7.55
C GLU A 908 43.55 26.27 7.14
N ILE A 909 43.12 25.07 7.51
CA ILE A 909 43.78 23.82 7.14
C ILE A 909 43.02 23.18 6.00
N ARG A 910 41.69 23.19 6.09
CA ARG A 910 40.85 22.53 5.11
C ARG A 910 39.48 23.17 5.03
N HIS A 911 39.01 23.35 3.79
CA HIS A 911 37.61 23.67 3.55
C HIS A 911 36.73 22.51 4.00
N VAL A 912 35.68 22.82 4.75
CA VAL A 912 34.65 21.85 5.14
C VAL A 912 33.31 22.30 4.59
N ASP A 913 32.42 21.35 4.35
CA ASP A 913 31.07 21.62 3.85
C ASP A 913 30.05 21.26 4.93
N ASP A 914 29.46 22.28 5.53
CA ASP A 914 28.42 22.20 6.57
C ASP A 914 27.02 22.54 6.01
N GLN A 915 26.84 22.48 4.69
CA GLN A 915 25.54 22.68 4.05
C GLN A 915 24.69 21.40 4.11
N ASN A 916 23.36 21.59 4.12
CA ASN A 916 22.39 20.51 4.13
C ASN A 916 21.94 20.16 2.70
N TYR A 917 21.86 18.88 2.37
CA TYR A 917 21.38 18.37 1.08
C TYR A 917 20.12 17.49 1.22
N CYS A 918 19.79 17.07 2.44
CA CYS A 918 18.62 16.30 2.83
C CYS A 918 18.30 16.45 4.33
N ILE A 919 17.01 16.53 4.70
CA ILE A 919 16.56 16.64 6.11
C ILE A 919 15.89 15.37 6.66
N GLY A 920 15.56 14.41 5.80
CA GLY A 920 14.62 13.32 6.11
C GLY A 920 15.16 11.90 5.99
N GLY A 921 16.37 11.73 5.46
CA GLY A 921 16.95 10.41 5.17
C GLY A 921 17.20 9.54 6.42
N PRO A 922 17.25 8.20 6.27
CA PRO A 922 17.51 7.28 7.37
C PRO A 922 18.81 7.55 8.14
N GLU A 923 19.83 8.13 7.49
CA GLU A 923 21.09 8.53 8.15
C GLU A 923 20.91 9.54 9.29
N HIS A 924 19.86 10.37 9.25
CA HIS A 924 19.54 11.29 10.35
C HIS A 924 18.96 10.57 11.57
N ALA A 925 18.54 9.32 11.42
CA ALA A 925 17.96 8.49 12.47
C ALA A 925 18.35 7.00 12.27
N PRO A 926 19.65 6.63 12.37
CA PRO A 926 20.15 5.30 11.98
C PRO A 926 19.68 4.17 12.91
N HIS A 927 19.09 4.53 14.05
CA HIS A 927 18.45 3.59 14.96
C HIS A 927 17.03 3.22 14.51
N VAL A 928 16.42 3.95 13.58
CA VAL A 928 15.07 3.70 13.07
C VAL A 928 15.16 2.70 11.91
N VAL A 929 14.73 1.46 12.16
CA VAL A 929 14.80 0.36 11.18
C VAL A 929 13.71 0.43 10.14
N ALA A 930 12.58 1.04 10.51
CA ALA A 930 11.47 1.28 9.60
C ALA A 930 10.74 2.56 10.00
N GLN A 931 10.38 3.35 9.00
CA GLN A 931 9.41 4.44 9.11
C GLN A 931 8.40 4.28 7.99
N ILE A 932 7.12 4.12 8.36
CA ILE A 932 6.04 3.95 7.39
C ILE A 932 4.86 4.87 7.68
N ARG A 933 4.11 5.20 6.62
CA ARG A 933 2.81 5.87 6.70
C ARG A 933 1.70 4.82 6.62
N LEU A 934 0.70 4.98 7.47
CA LEU A 934 -0.52 4.19 7.46
C LEU A 934 -1.71 5.14 7.33
N GLU A 935 -2.48 4.99 6.25
CA GLU A 935 -3.75 5.69 6.09
C GLU A 935 -4.80 5.16 7.06
N ALA A 936 -5.88 5.92 7.23
CA ALA A 936 -7.00 5.53 8.07
C ALA A 936 -7.53 4.14 7.67
N ASN A 937 -7.63 3.22 8.64
CA ASN A 937 -8.06 1.83 8.46
C ASN A 937 -7.14 0.96 7.56
N GLU A 938 -5.94 1.42 7.25
CA GLU A 938 -4.97 0.65 6.48
C GLU A 938 -4.32 -0.44 7.36
N MET A 939 -4.14 -1.62 6.78
CA MET A 939 -3.29 -2.68 7.32
C MET A 939 -2.02 -2.73 6.47
N PHE A 940 -0.86 -2.80 7.10
CA PHE A 940 0.40 -2.92 6.40
C PHE A 940 1.24 -4.05 7.01
N GLU A 941 1.83 -4.86 6.15
CA GLU A 941 2.71 -5.95 6.54
C GLU A 941 4.17 -5.56 6.27
N LEU A 942 4.97 -5.53 7.32
CA LEU A 942 6.39 -5.23 7.29
C LEU A 942 7.19 -6.52 7.36
N GLU A 943 8.08 -6.75 6.40
CA GLU A 943 9.13 -7.74 6.54
C GLU A 943 10.42 -7.04 6.97
N LEU A 944 10.92 -7.39 8.15
CA LEU A 944 12.07 -6.72 8.78
C LEU A 944 13.10 -7.74 9.23
N HIS A 945 14.35 -7.50 8.88
CA HIS A 945 15.47 -8.22 9.45
C HIS A 945 15.85 -7.58 10.80
N LEU A 946 15.52 -8.25 11.91
CA LEU A 946 15.80 -7.73 13.25
C LEU A 946 16.94 -8.50 13.90
N SER A 947 18.02 -7.81 14.27
CA SER A 947 19.10 -8.34 15.10
C SER A 947 18.66 -8.45 16.56
N GLN A 948 19.37 -9.25 17.36
CA GLN A 948 19.15 -9.34 18.80
C GLN A 948 19.19 -7.94 19.45
N GLY A 949 18.25 -7.68 20.36
CA GLY A 949 18.16 -6.41 21.09
C GLY A 949 16.73 -6.00 21.45
N ASP A 950 16.62 -4.85 22.10
CA ASP A 950 15.34 -4.22 22.43
C ASP A 950 14.98 -3.15 21.39
N TYR A 951 13.73 -3.14 20.96
CA TYR A 951 13.17 -2.23 19.97
C TYR A 951 11.95 -1.49 20.54
N LEU A 952 11.67 -0.32 20.01
CA LEU A 952 10.52 0.51 20.34
C LEU A 952 9.70 0.74 19.08
N LEU A 953 8.40 0.49 19.17
CA LEU A 953 7.42 0.86 18.16
C LEU A 953 6.61 2.06 18.66
N ARG A 954 6.67 3.18 17.94
CA ARG A 954 6.00 4.44 18.32
C ARG A 954 5.69 5.32 17.12
N GLY A 955 4.85 6.33 17.32
CA GLY A 955 4.56 7.38 16.34
C GLY A 955 4.10 8.66 17.03
N PRO A 956 4.17 9.84 16.38
CA PRO A 956 3.85 11.12 17.01
C PRO A 956 2.42 11.24 17.54
N ARG A 957 1.48 10.50 16.94
CA ARG A 957 0.04 10.52 17.27
C ARG A 957 -0.45 9.21 17.90
N VAL A 958 0.47 8.28 18.18
CA VAL A 958 0.15 7.03 18.84
C VAL A 958 0.12 7.26 20.36
N PRO A 959 -0.87 6.74 21.09
CA PRO A 959 -1.05 7.04 22.50
C PRO A 959 0.10 6.56 23.40
N GLN A 960 0.74 5.43 23.09
CA GLN A 960 1.85 4.88 23.89
C GLN A 960 2.90 4.19 23.01
N THR A 961 4.11 4.05 23.55
CA THR A 961 5.21 3.29 22.92
C THR A 961 5.12 1.82 23.29
N GLN A 962 5.30 0.93 22.31
CA GLN A 962 5.36 -0.52 22.52
C GLN A 962 6.81 -1.00 22.47
N SER A 963 7.31 -1.56 23.56
CA SER A 963 8.62 -2.24 23.55
C SER A 963 8.49 -3.62 22.93
N ILE A 964 9.50 -4.04 22.16
CA ILE A 964 9.63 -5.36 21.52
C ILE A 964 11.02 -5.90 21.87
N ARG A 965 11.12 -7.17 22.27
CA ARG A 965 12.41 -7.84 22.54
C ARG A 965 12.71 -8.86 21.46
N VAL A 966 13.95 -8.88 20.96
CA VAL A 966 14.42 -9.81 19.94
C VAL A 966 15.54 -10.67 20.50
N ASP A 967 15.34 -11.99 20.55
CA ASP A 967 16.26 -12.97 21.13
C ASP A 967 16.80 -13.95 20.06
N GLU A 968 18.02 -14.49 20.22
CA GLU A 968 18.62 -15.48 19.28
C GLU A 968 17.91 -16.87 19.27
N GLY A 969 16.99 -17.11 20.21
CA GLY A 969 16.33 -18.40 20.45
C GLY A 969 14.82 -18.47 20.16
N ARG A 970 14.02 -18.72 21.21
CA ARG A 970 12.55 -18.88 21.16
C ARG A 970 11.87 -17.50 21.03
N GLY A 971 11.10 -17.32 19.97
CA GLY A 971 10.30 -16.12 19.73
C GLY A 971 9.30 -16.37 18.61
N GLN A 972 8.28 -15.53 18.52
CA GLN A 972 7.34 -15.57 17.39
C GLN A 972 8.02 -14.99 16.14
N ARG A 973 7.67 -15.50 14.96
CA ARG A 973 8.12 -14.95 13.66
C ARG A 973 7.21 -13.85 13.12
N GLU A 974 6.01 -13.78 13.67
CA GLU A 974 4.96 -12.87 13.26
C GLU A 974 4.46 -12.11 14.49
N TYR A 975 4.22 -10.82 14.31
CA TYR A 975 3.64 -9.94 15.33
C TYR A 975 2.60 -9.05 14.70
N SER A 976 1.38 -9.05 15.24
CA SER A 976 0.28 -8.22 14.74
C SER A 976 -0.25 -7.32 15.85
N THR A 977 -0.45 -6.04 15.57
CA THR A 977 -0.97 -5.07 16.55
C THR A 977 -1.73 -3.92 15.90
N LYS A 978 -2.69 -3.38 16.66
CA LYS A 978 -3.43 -2.15 16.31
C LYS A 978 -2.74 -0.92 16.91
N LEU A 979 -2.81 0.22 16.23
CA LEU A 979 -2.12 1.45 16.65
C LEU A 979 -2.69 2.03 17.95
N LEU A 980 -4.01 2.08 18.13
CA LEU A 980 -4.62 2.63 19.35
C LEU A 980 -4.40 1.74 20.57
N SER A 981 -4.12 0.45 20.38
CA SER A 981 -3.84 -0.51 21.45
C SER A 981 -2.36 -0.60 21.85
N LEU A 982 -1.46 0.12 21.16
CA LEU A 982 -0.02 0.07 21.45
C LEU A 982 0.26 0.45 22.91
N GLY A 983 1.20 -0.26 23.54
CA GLY A 983 1.67 0.01 24.91
C GLY A 983 0.68 -0.33 26.04
N GLN A 984 -0.59 -0.61 25.73
CA GLN A 984 -1.62 -0.91 26.74
C GLN A 984 -1.39 -2.24 27.47
N SER A 985 -0.61 -3.15 26.88
CA SER A 985 -0.25 -4.43 27.47
C SER A 985 1.03 -4.32 28.30
N SER A 986 1.03 -4.89 29.51
CA SER A 986 2.25 -5.07 30.31
C SER A 986 3.20 -6.13 29.75
N HIS A 987 2.76 -6.89 28.73
CA HIS A 987 3.57 -7.90 28.07
C HIS A 987 4.44 -7.28 26.96
N ILE A 988 5.76 -7.48 27.05
CA ILE A 988 6.72 -7.14 25.98
C ILE A 988 6.79 -8.31 24.98
N PRO A 989 6.33 -8.16 23.73
CA PRO A 989 6.42 -9.20 22.70
C PRO A 989 7.87 -9.66 22.51
N LYS A 990 8.05 -10.98 22.34
CA LYS A 990 9.36 -11.60 22.11
C LYS A 990 9.42 -12.20 20.71
N LEU A 991 10.25 -11.61 19.86
CA LEU A 991 10.51 -12.04 18.49
C LEU A 991 11.84 -12.76 18.39
N ARG A 992 12.02 -13.51 17.30
CA ARG A 992 13.28 -14.18 17.02
C ARG A 992 14.22 -13.23 16.25
N SER A 993 15.52 -13.36 16.45
CA SER A 993 16.50 -12.74 15.55
C SER A 993 16.36 -13.27 14.12
N GLY A 994 16.51 -12.41 13.11
CA GLY A 994 16.33 -12.75 11.70
C GLY A 994 15.10 -12.11 11.07
N MET A 995 14.64 -12.62 9.93
CA MET A 995 13.49 -12.06 9.20
C MET A 995 12.18 -12.27 9.96
N GLN A 996 11.53 -11.17 10.34
CA GLN A 996 10.27 -11.14 11.06
C GLN A 996 9.19 -10.45 10.21
N ARG A 997 7.95 -10.88 10.40
CA ARG A 997 6.77 -10.25 9.81
C ARG A 997 6.01 -9.46 10.87
N ILE A 998 5.88 -8.15 10.69
CA ILE A 998 5.17 -7.26 11.61
C ILE A 998 3.97 -6.66 10.88
N GLN A 999 2.77 -7.01 11.32
CA GLN A 999 1.53 -6.47 10.79
C GLN A 999 1.04 -5.32 11.68
N LEU A 1000 0.85 -4.16 11.07
CA LEU A 1000 0.35 -2.97 11.73
C LEU A 1000 -1.01 -2.59 11.18
N ILE A 1001 -1.96 -2.38 12.07
CA ILE A 1001 -3.34 -2.02 11.71
C ILE A 1001 -3.62 -0.62 12.25
N ASN A 1002 -3.84 0.33 11.35
CA ASN A 1002 -4.28 1.67 11.74
C ASN A 1002 -5.78 1.65 12.03
N ASP A 1003 -6.15 1.41 13.28
CA ASP A 1003 -7.54 1.44 13.76
C ASP A 1003 -8.04 2.86 14.11
N ASP A 1004 -7.34 3.89 13.66
CA ASP A 1004 -7.77 5.29 13.72
C ASP A 1004 -8.26 5.79 12.35
N THR A 1005 -9.06 6.85 12.39
CA THR A 1005 -9.58 7.59 11.24
C THR A 1005 -8.59 8.60 10.65
N SER A 1006 -7.40 8.71 11.23
CA SER A 1006 -6.35 9.64 10.82
C SER A 1006 -5.12 8.90 10.31
N LEU A 1007 -4.34 9.58 9.47
CA LEU A 1007 -3.05 9.10 9.00
C LEU A 1007 -2.04 9.08 10.15
N HIS A 1008 -1.28 7.99 10.24
CA HIS A 1008 -0.19 7.82 11.21
C HIS A 1008 1.16 7.59 10.51
N VAL A 1009 2.21 8.16 11.09
CA VAL A 1009 3.61 7.82 10.76
C VAL A 1009 4.16 7.00 11.92
N ILE A 1010 4.52 5.76 11.64
CA ILE A 1010 5.01 4.79 12.62
C ILE A 1010 6.49 4.53 12.41
N ARG A 1011 7.22 4.44 13.53
CA ARG A 1011 8.64 4.10 13.58
C ARG A 1011 8.85 2.84 14.40
N ILE A 1012 9.77 2.00 13.94
CA ILE A 1012 10.36 0.92 14.71
C ILE A 1012 11.84 1.27 14.92
N GLU A 1013 12.27 1.31 16.17
CA GLU A 1013 13.55 1.89 16.56
C GLU A 1013 14.35 0.93 17.44
N ARG A 1014 15.66 0.82 17.21
CA ARG A 1014 16.59 0.12 18.09
C ARG A 1014 16.84 0.94 19.35
N THR A 1015 16.86 0.27 20.50
CA THR A 1015 17.14 0.88 21.82
C THR A 1015 18.64 0.96 22.13
N ILE A 1016 19.51 0.62 21.16
CA ILE A 1016 20.97 0.52 21.37
C ILE A 1016 21.53 1.87 21.91
N PRO A 1017 22.26 1.86 23.05
CA PRO A 1017 23.06 2.99 23.51
C PRO A 1017 24.11 3.36 22.47
N ARG A 1018 24.40 4.66 22.30
CA ARG A 1018 25.47 5.08 21.39
C ARG A 1018 26.82 4.92 22.07
N ASP A 1019 27.48 3.79 21.82
CA ASP A 1019 28.84 3.51 22.29
C ASP A 1019 29.93 4.19 21.42
N ASP A 1020 29.54 5.10 20.53
CA ASP A 1020 30.40 5.83 19.60
C ASP A 1020 30.47 7.34 19.85
N VAL A 1021 29.94 7.80 20.99
CA VAL A 1021 29.84 9.21 21.37
C VAL A 1021 30.69 9.49 22.60
N VAL A 1022 31.39 10.63 22.60
CA VAL A 1022 31.97 11.19 23.83
C VAL A 1022 31.04 12.28 24.32
N THR A 1023 30.38 12.05 25.45
CA THR A 1023 29.43 13.02 26.00
C THR A 1023 30.16 14.16 26.72
N ALA A 1024 29.48 15.28 27.01
CA ALA A 1024 30.04 16.34 27.85
C ALA A 1024 30.41 15.86 29.26
N ALA A 1025 29.63 14.91 29.82
CA ALA A 1025 29.95 14.29 31.09
C ALA A 1025 31.21 13.39 31.00
N SER A 1026 31.33 12.60 29.94
CA SER A 1026 32.51 11.76 29.68
C SER A 1026 33.75 12.63 29.46
N ALA A 1027 33.65 13.66 28.62
CA ALA A 1027 34.73 14.61 28.35
C ALA A 1027 35.20 15.33 29.62
N SER A 1028 34.29 15.61 30.57
CA SER A 1028 34.67 16.19 31.85
C SER A 1028 35.57 15.26 32.68
N THR A 1029 35.62 13.96 32.41
CA THR A 1029 36.56 13.03 33.10
C THR A 1029 37.96 13.02 32.48
N ILE A 1030 38.16 13.66 31.33
CA ILE A 1030 39.43 13.66 30.61
C ILE A 1030 40.31 14.80 31.14
N GLN A 1031 41.44 14.47 31.77
CA GLN A 1031 42.37 15.48 32.29
C GLN A 1031 42.86 16.43 31.20
N ARG A 1032 43.22 15.89 30.03
CA ARG A 1032 43.75 16.66 28.91
C ARG A 1032 42.76 17.67 28.35
N PHE A 1033 41.47 17.37 28.38
CA PHE A 1033 40.40 18.30 28.03
C PHE A 1033 40.36 19.49 29.00
N ARG A 1034 40.41 19.23 30.32
CA ARG A 1034 40.39 20.29 31.35
C ARG A 1034 41.60 21.22 31.25
N ASP A 1035 42.77 20.67 30.94
CA ASP A 1035 44.01 21.45 30.85
C ASP A 1035 44.06 22.33 29.60
N LEU A 1036 43.61 21.80 28.46
CA LEU A 1036 43.65 22.50 27.17
C LEU A 1036 42.47 23.47 26.97
N PHE A 1037 41.34 23.21 27.60
CA PHE A 1037 40.09 23.95 27.41
C PHE A 1037 39.42 24.32 28.75
N PRO A 1038 40.10 25.07 29.63
CA PRO A 1038 39.59 25.42 30.97
C PRO A 1038 38.34 26.31 30.94
N ASP A 1039 38.06 26.96 29.82
CA ASP A 1039 36.87 27.79 29.57
C ASP A 1039 35.64 26.97 29.12
N GLN A 1040 35.81 25.68 28.81
CA GLN A 1040 34.73 24.77 28.47
C GLN A 1040 34.03 24.27 29.74
N VAL A 1041 33.28 25.17 30.37
CA VAL A 1041 32.49 24.91 31.57
C VAL A 1041 31.00 25.07 31.28
N PHE A 1042 30.14 24.42 32.06
CA PHE A 1042 28.69 24.62 31.97
C PHE A 1042 28.30 25.99 32.50
N ALA A 1043 27.13 26.52 32.10
CA ALA A 1043 26.61 27.72 32.76
C ALA A 1043 26.28 27.40 34.23
N ASP A 1044 26.55 28.34 35.15
CA ASP A 1044 26.37 28.12 36.60
C ASP A 1044 24.94 27.68 36.98
N GLU A 1045 23.94 28.18 36.27
CA GLU A 1045 22.53 27.85 36.49
C GLU A 1045 22.08 26.55 35.76
N ASN A 1046 22.97 25.91 34.99
CA ASN A 1046 22.64 24.77 34.13
C ASN A 1046 23.59 23.56 34.33
N PRO A 1047 23.62 22.93 35.52
CA PRO A 1047 24.48 21.79 35.77
C PRO A 1047 24.01 20.54 35.00
N ILE A 1048 24.96 19.73 34.54
CA ILE A 1048 24.65 18.50 33.81
C ILE A 1048 24.46 17.33 34.75
N THR A 1049 23.42 16.53 34.54
CA THR A 1049 23.27 15.26 35.24
C THR A 1049 23.70 14.10 34.35
N ALA A 1050 24.80 13.46 34.69
CA ALA A 1050 25.26 12.23 34.05
C ALA A 1050 24.52 11.02 34.65
N GLU A 1051 23.96 10.16 33.80
CA GLU A 1051 23.18 8.99 34.25
C GLU A 1051 24.04 7.96 34.98
N GLN A 1052 25.28 7.79 34.51
CA GLN A 1052 26.25 6.90 35.11
C GLN A 1052 27.63 7.56 35.03
N MET A 1053 28.27 7.73 36.18
CA MET A 1053 29.66 8.19 36.32
C MET A 1053 30.34 7.30 37.34
N THR A 1054 31.60 6.97 37.08
CA THR A 1054 32.42 6.21 38.02
C THR A 1054 33.30 7.16 38.81
N LEU A 1055 33.17 7.13 40.13
CA LEU A 1055 33.98 7.94 41.03
C LEU A 1055 34.86 7.02 41.88
N LEU A 1056 36.09 7.47 42.12
CA LEU A 1056 37.05 6.84 43.02
C LEU A 1056 37.39 7.85 44.10
N ALA A 1057 37.22 7.47 45.36
CA ALA A 1057 37.69 8.25 46.49
C ALA A 1057 38.85 7.54 47.18
N THR A 1058 39.81 8.33 47.66
CA THR A 1058 40.87 7.88 48.56
C THR A 1058 40.88 8.74 49.82
N THR A 1059 41.32 8.15 50.93
CA THR A 1059 41.59 8.88 52.18
C THR A 1059 42.84 8.29 52.82
N ILE A 1060 43.79 9.15 53.19
CA ILE A 1060 44.95 8.74 53.99
C ILE A 1060 44.46 8.48 55.42
N GLN A 1061 44.61 7.25 55.90
CA GLN A 1061 44.19 6.85 57.24
C GLN A 1061 45.23 7.28 58.29
N ASP A 1062 44.82 7.24 59.56
CA ASP A 1062 45.68 7.50 60.73
C ASP A 1062 46.43 8.83 60.66
N ILE A 1063 45.81 9.84 60.03
CA ILE A 1063 46.41 11.16 59.82
C ILE A 1063 46.75 11.85 61.15
N GLU A 1064 45.93 11.65 62.19
CA GLU A 1064 46.16 12.18 63.53
C GLU A 1064 47.46 11.66 64.14
N ASP A 1065 47.76 10.37 63.97
CA ASP A 1065 49.00 9.75 64.43
C ASP A 1065 50.21 10.28 63.65
N LEU A 1066 50.05 10.58 62.36
CA LEU A 1066 51.11 11.22 61.56
C LEU A 1066 51.41 12.64 62.07
N TYR A 1067 50.39 13.44 62.36
CA TYR A 1067 50.57 14.78 62.95
C TYR A 1067 51.22 14.72 64.33
N ALA A 1068 50.81 13.76 65.18
CA ALA A 1068 51.39 13.57 66.49
C ALA A 1068 52.89 13.20 66.45
N ASN A 1069 53.33 12.45 65.44
CA ASN A 1069 54.69 11.90 65.36
C ASN A 1069 55.67 12.73 64.51
N LEU A 1070 55.20 13.42 63.46
CA LEU A 1070 56.06 14.08 62.45
C LEU A 1070 55.95 15.61 62.45
N GLY A 1071 54.85 16.16 62.99
CA GLY A 1071 54.55 17.60 62.97
C GLY A 1071 54.07 18.12 61.61
N ASP A 1072 53.42 19.29 61.62
CA ASP A 1072 52.59 19.79 60.52
C ASP A 1072 53.31 19.90 59.16
N ALA A 1073 54.56 20.39 59.14
CA ALA A 1073 55.29 20.63 57.91
C ALA A 1073 55.68 19.34 57.18
N GLU A 1074 56.09 18.30 57.92
CA GLU A 1074 56.48 17.02 57.33
C GLU A 1074 55.25 16.21 56.91
N VAL A 1075 54.16 16.28 57.69
CA VAL A 1075 52.87 15.67 57.29
C VAL A 1075 52.34 16.32 56.02
N TYR A 1076 52.34 17.65 55.93
CA TYR A 1076 51.92 18.35 54.72
C TYR A 1076 52.70 17.90 53.49
N LYS A 1077 54.04 17.81 53.61
CA LYS A 1077 54.90 17.32 52.52
C LYS A 1077 54.55 15.88 52.15
N ARG A 1078 54.31 15.02 53.14
CA ARG A 1078 53.98 13.61 52.93
C ARG A 1078 52.63 13.42 52.24
N VAL A 1079 51.60 14.14 52.69
CA VAL A 1079 50.27 14.15 52.06
C VAL A 1079 50.38 14.61 50.61
N HIS A 1080 51.13 15.69 50.36
CA HIS A 1080 51.35 16.20 49.01
C HIS A 1080 52.07 15.19 48.10
N GLU A 1081 53.10 14.50 48.60
CA GLU A 1081 53.79 13.42 47.86
C GLU A 1081 52.88 12.24 47.53
N ILE A 1082 51.95 11.89 48.42
CA ILE A 1082 50.99 10.80 48.22
C ILE A 1082 49.95 11.23 47.15
N HIS A 1083 49.34 12.39 47.31
CA HIS A 1083 48.38 12.94 46.35
C HIS A 1083 48.99 13.07 44.95
N TRP A 1084 50.22 13.58 44.84
CA TRP A 1084 50.91 13.70 43.55
C TRP A 1084 51.08 12.33 42.87
N ARG A 1085 51.43 11.27 43.61
CA ARG A 1085 51.57 9.93 43.04
C ARG A 1085 50.22 9.35 42.60
N MET A 1086 49.19 9.51 43.43
CA MET A 1086 47.83 9.07 43.08
C MET A 1086 47.31 9.80 41.84
N GLU A 1087 47.56 11.10 41.71
CA GLU A 1087 47.21 11.88 40.54
C GLU A 1087 47.87 11.31 39.27
N GLN A 1088 49.16 10.95 39.34
CA GLN A 1088 49.84 10.30 38.21
C GLN A 1088 49.22 8.94 37.84
N ILE A 1089 48.85 8.12 38.83
CA ILE A 1089 48.21 6.81 38.58
C ILE A 1089 46.81 7.01 37.98
N VAL A 1090 46.01 7.94 38.52
CA VAL A 1090 44.69 8.27 37.97
C VAL A 1090 44.80 8.73 36.51
N GLN A 1091 45.77 9.60 36.21
CA GLN A 1091 46.00 10.07 34.84
C GLN A 1091 46.47 8.95 33.90
N LEU A 1092 47.34 8.05 34.39
CA LEU A 1092 47.82 6.89 33.63
C LEU A 1092 46.66 5.97 33.19
N HIS A 1093 45.65 5.84 34.04
CA HIS A 1093 44.44 5.05 33.77
C HIS A 1093 43.27 5.90 33.26
N HIS A 1094 43.56 7.00 32.55
CA HIS A 1094 42.58 7.83 31.85
C HIS A 1094 41.47 8.43 32.75
N GLY A 1095 41.78 8.74 34.00
CA GLY A 1095 40.91 9.49 34.92
C GLY A 1095 41.37 10.93 35.15
N THR A 1096 40.58 11.68 35.92
CA THR A 1096 40.91 13.05 36.35
C THR A 1096 40.68 13.24 37.84
N ILE A 1097 41.47 14.12 38.45
CA ILE A 1097 41.24 14.56 39.82
C ILE A 1097 40.16 15.64 39.82
N ALA A 1098 39.02 15.32 40.43
CA ALA A 1098 37.92 16.26 40.62
C ALA A 1098 38.27 17.31 41.67
N LYS A 1099 38.66 16.85 42.86
CA LYS A 1099 39.04 17.69 44.00
C LYS A 1099 39.84 16.92 45.03
N THR A 1100 40.68 17.65 45.74
CA THR A 1100 41.41 17.20 46.93
C THR A 1100 40.93 18.00 48.13
N VAL A 1101 40.51 17.32 49.21
CA VAL A 1101 40.02 17.96 50.43
C VAL A 1101 40.80 17.37 51.60
N GLY A 1102 41.74 18.14 52.14
CA GLY A 1102 42.62 17.68 53.23
C GLY A 1102 43.45 16.48 52.79
N GLU A 1103 43.20 15.35 53.43
CA GLU A 1103 43.82 14.03 53.24
C GLU A 1103 43.04 13.10 52.29
N SER A 1104 41.92 13.59 51.72
CA SER A 1104 41.08 12.85 50.78
C SER A 1104 41.21 13.37 49.35
N MET A 1105 41.10 12.47 48.40
CA MET A 1105 41.08 12.76 46.97
C MET A 1105 39.83 12.15 46.33
N LEU A 1106 39.18 12.89 45.44
CA LEU A 1106 38.11 12.41 44.60
C LEU A 1106 38.59 12.45 43.14
N ALA A 1107 38.54 11.30 42.48
CA ALA A 1107 38.80 11.13 41.06
C ALA A 1107 37.54 10.68 40.32
N ALA A 1108 37.44 11.02 39.04
CA ALA A 1108 36.34 10.66 38.17
C ALA A 1108 36.85 9.92 36.93
N PHE A 1109 36.09 8.92 36.51
CA PHE A 1109 36.36 8.06 35.36
C PHE A 1109 35.08 7.87 34.56
N ASP A 1110 35.20 7.83 33.24
CA ASP A 1110 34.11 7.45 32.34
C ASP A 1110 33.79 5.94 32.42
N ARG A 1111 34.78 5.12 32.81
CA ARG A 1111 34.70 3.66 32.77
C ARG A 1111 35.04 3.00 34.12
N CYS A 1112 34.34 1.92 34.44
CA CYS A 1112 34.53 1.16 35.68
C CYS A 1112 35.89 0.42 35.72
N ASP A 1113 36.29 -0.20 34.61
CA ASP A 1113 37.54 -0.93 34.47
C ASP A 1113 38.77 -0.04 34.71
N HIS A 1114 38.76 1.18 34.17
CA HIS A 1114 39.83 2.17 34.39
C HIS A 1114 39.94 2.59 35.86
N ALA A 1115 38.80 2.84 36.52
CA ALA A 1115 38.79 3.22 37.93
C ALA A 1115 39.33 2.10 38.83
N ILE A 1116 39.01 0.84 38.52
CA ILE A 1116 39.51 -0.32 39.27
C ILE A 1116 41.00 -0.51 39.03
N ALA A 1117 41.48 -0.41 37.79
CA ALA A 1117 42.91 -0.50 37.49
C ALA A 1117 43.71 0.57 38.27
N ALA A 1118 43.22 1.81 38.28
CA ALA A 1118 43.80 2.89 39.09
C ALA A 1118 43.76 2.58 40.60
N ALA A 1119 42.63 2.08 41.11
CA ALA A 1119 42.49 1.73 42.52
C ALA A 1119 43.49 0.65 42.95
N ILE A 1120 43.66 -0.39 42.14
CA ILE A 1120 44.60 -1.48 42.40
C ILE A 1120 46.04 -0.95 42.40
N GLU A 1121 46.42 -0.16 41.40
CA GLU A 1121 47.78 0.39 41.34
C GLU A 1121 48.07 1.38 42.47
N ILE A 1122 47.07 2.20 42.87
CA ILE A 1122 47.17 3.05 44.07
C ILE A 1122 47.42 2.18 45.31
N GLN A 1123 46.60 1.15 45.53
CA GLN A 1123 46.73 0.25 46.68
C GLN A 1123 48.11 -0.42 46.73
N GLN A 1124 48.60 -0.92 45.59
CA GLN A 1124 49.90 -1.55 45.46
C GLN A 1124 51.06 -0.57 45.72
N SER A 1125 50.94 0.67 45.23
CA SER A 1125 51.98 1.70 45.38
C SER A 1125 52.20 2.14 46.84
N GLU A 1126 51.18 1.98 47.69
CA GLU A 1126 51.20 2.39 49.10
C GLU A 1126 51.35 1.21 50.09
N ARG A 1127 51.21 -0.05 49.64
CA ARG A 1127 51.22 -1.27 50.48
C ARG A 1127 52.40 -1.45 51.46
N ASN A 1128 53.58 -0.89 51.13
CA ASN A 1128 54.79 -1.01 51.96
C ASN A 1128 55.16 0.30 52.67
N ARG A 1129 54.25 1.27 52.73
CA ARG A 1129 54.49 2.58 53.34
C ARG A 1129 53.85 2.65 54.73
N PRO A 1130 54.37 3.49 55.63
CA PRO A 1130 53.84 3.62 56.99
C PRO A 1130 52.45 4.26 57.07
N GLN A 1131 51.89 4.71 55.95
CA GLN A 1131 50.55 5.28 55.84
C GLN A 1131 49.66 4.28 55.10
N SER A 1132 48.48 3.98 55.63
CA SER A 1132 47.46 3.25 54.88
C SER A 1132 46.55 4.22 54.13
N VAL A 1133 46.06 3.76 52.97
CA VAL A 1133 45.13 4.52 52.13
C VAL A 1133 43.89 3.66 51.95
N GLY A 1134 42.75 4.19 52.40
CA GLY A 1134 41.46 3.60 52.07
C GLY A 1134 41.02 3.99 50.67
N ILE A 1135 40.46 3.04 49.93
CA ILE A 1135 40.01 3.27 48.54
C ILE A 1135 38.57 2.78 48.39
N GLY A 1136 37.74 3.62 47.77
CA GLY A 1136 36.36 3.27 47.43
C GLY A 1136 36.04 3.64 45.99
N VAL A 1137 35.38 2.75 45.25
CA VAL A 1137 34.91 2.99 43.88
C VAL A 1137 33.41 2.78 43.82
N HIS A 1138 32.69 3.79 43.30
CA HIS A 1138 31.25 3.75 43.16
C HIS A 1138 30.81 4.36 41.82
N ALA A 1139 29.89 3.69 41.14
CA ALA A 1139 29.29 4.16 39.90
C ALA A 1139 27.82 4.53 40.11
N GLY A 1140 27.40 5.67 39.58
CA GLY A 1140 26.00 6.07 39.64
C GLY A 1140 25.72 7.47 39.09
N ARG A 1141 24.46 7.88 39.19
CA ARG A 1141 23.98 9.16 38.70
C ARG A 1141 24.63 10.32 39.44
N THR A 1142 25.34 11.18 38.71
CA THR A 1142 26.18 12.24 39.29
C THR A 1142 25.88 13.57 38.62
N LEU A 1143 25.83 14.63 39.42
CA LEU A 1143 25.69 16.00 38.94
C LEU A 1143 27.09 16.58 38.67
N VAL A 1144 27.33 17.06 37.46
CA VAL A 1144 28.55 17.77 37.04
C VAL A 1144 28.20 19.26 36.95
N ALA A 1145 28.90 20.08 37.74
CA ALA A 1145 28.63 21.51 37.84
C ALA A 1145 29.95 22.31 37.90
N VAL A 1146 29.86 23.63 37.77
CA VAL A 1146 31.02 24.51 37.95
C VAL A 1146 31.19 24.86 39.43
N ALA A 1147 32.41 24.68 39.94
CA ALA A 1147 32.81 25.14 41.26
C ALA A 1147 34.26 25.65 41.19
N ASN A 1148 34.51 26.85 41.70
CA ASN A 1148 35.81 27.53 41.61
C ASN A 1148 36.34 27.62 40.16
N ASP A 1149 35.46 28.03 39.24
CA ASP A 1149 35.76 28.15 37.80
C ASP A 1149 36.24 26.84 37.14
N ARG A 1150 35.89 25.67 37.71
CA ARG A 1150 36.26 24.34 37.19
C ARG A 1150 35.11 23.36 37.31
N LEU A 1151 35.14 22.30 36.49
CA LEU A 1151 34.16 21.21 36.55
C LEU A 1151 34.37 20.35 37.81
N ASP A 1152 33.32 20.21 38.63
CA ASP A 1152 33.30 19.43 39.85
C ASP A 1152 32.05 18.53 39.92
N TYR A 1153 32.10 17.53 40.79
CA TYR A 1153 31.10 16.46 40.89
C TYR A 1153 30.36 16.50 42.24
N PHE A 1154 29.04 16.40 42.16
CA PHE A 1154 28.11 16.51 43.28
C PHE A 1154 27.00 15.45 43.21
N GLY A 1155 26.22 15.33 44.28
CA GLY A 1155 25.07 14.42 44.36
C GLY A 1155 25.30 13.24 45.31
N SER A 1156 24.35 12.30 45.33
CA SER A 1156 24.38 11.13 46.22
C SER A 1156 25.57 10.22 45.94
N THR A 1157 25.91 9.97 44.67
CA THR A 1157 27.07 9.14 44.29
C THR A 1157 28.39 9.72 44.80
N ALA A 1158 28.64 11.02 44.59
CA ALA A 1158 29.83 11.71 45.11
C ALA A 1158 29.89 11.69 46.66
N ARG A 1159 28.75 11.81 47.35
CA ARG A 1159 28.70 11.73 48.81
C ARG A 1159 28.90 10.32 49.34
N ALA A 1160 28.36 9.32 48.66
CA ALA A 1160 28.47 7.92 49.03
C ALA A 1160 29.92 7.43 48.90
N VAL A 1161 30.57 7.70 47.75
CA VAL A 1161 31.95 7.27 47.50
C VAL A 1161 32.94 7.90 48.47
N MET A 1162 32.77 9.17 48.83
CA MET A 1162 33.66 9.86 49.78
C MET A 1162 33.61 9.28 51.19
N ALA A 1163 32.57 8.53 51.55
CA ALA A 1163 32.49 7.84 52.84
C ALA A 1163 33.11 6.45 52.82
N MET A 1164 33.33 5.85 51.64
CA MET A 1164 33.83 4.47 51.51
C MET A 1164 35.27 4.30 51.99
N PRO A 1165 36.26 5.17 51.68
CA PRO A 1165 37.64 5.01 52.13
C PRO A 1165 37.80 4.77 53.64
N SER A 1166 37.13 5.55 54.48
CA SER A 1166 37.20 5.40 55.94
C SER A 1166 36.64 4.07 56.46
N ILE A 1167 35.74 3.43 55.70
CA ILE A 1167 35.16 2.11 56.00
C ILE A 1167 36.06 1.00 55.44
N ALA A 1168 36.74 1.27 54.34
CA ALA A 1168 37.63 0.35 53.66
C ALA A 1168 38.85 0.00 54.53
N GLY A 1169 39.41 0.96 55.27
CA GLY A 1169 40.68 0.77 55.99
C GLY A 1169 41.83 0.70 54.99
N GLU A 1170 42.53 -0.44 54.93
CA GLU A 1170 43.55 -0.72 53.89
C GLU A 1170 42.97 -1.42 52.66
N ASP A 1171 41.75 -1.94 52.76
CA ASP A 1171 41.09 -2.69 51.69
C ASP A 1171 40.54 -1.77 50.59
N LEU A 1172 40.11 -2.38 49.48
CA LEU A 1172 39.40 -1.70 48.40
C LEU A 1172 37.91 -2.06 48.46
N LEU A 1173 37.04 -1.04 48.50
CA LEU A 1173 35.59 -1.23 48.44
C LEU A 1173 35.03 -0.88 47.04
N LEU A 1174 34.23 -1.78 46.48
CA LEU A 1174 33.54 -1.62 45.20
C LEU A 1174 32.03 -1.71 45.42
N SER A 1175 31.25 -0.76 44.89
CA SER A 1175 29.79 -0.89 44.91
C SER A 1175 29.28 -1.90 43.88
N GLU A 1176 28.05 -2.41 44.04
CA GLU A 1176 27.41 -3.32 43.06
C GLU A 1176 27.40 -2.80 41.63
N SER A 1177 27.10 -1.53 41.40
CA SER A 1177 27.14 -0.93 40.06
C SER A 1177 28.52 -0.97 39.39
N VAL A 1178 29.59 -1.19 40.16
CA VAL A 1178 30.97 -1.29 39.69
C VAL A 1178 31.36 -2.74 39.48
N TYR A 1179 31.18 -3.61 40.48
CA TYR A 1179 31.59 -5.02 40.34
C TYR A 1179 30.65 -5.84 39.45
N ALA A 1180 29.41 -5.40 39.23
CA ALA A 1180 28.48 -6.05 38.30
C ALA A 1180 28.64 -5.54 36.85
N ASP A 1181 29.52 -4.57 36.60
CA ASP A 1181 29.83 -4.10 35.26
C ASP A 1181 30.42 -5.25 34.41
N PRO A 1182 29.89 -5.53 33.21
CA PRO A 1182 30.35 -6.65 32.38
C PRO A 1182 31.85 -6.62 32.05
N ARG A 1183 32.44 -5.43 31.87
CA ARG A 1183 33.87 -5.28 31.58
C ARG A 1183 34.70 -5.64 32.79
N VAL A 1184 34.27 -5.17 33.97
CA VAL A 1184 34.90 -5.48 35.25
C VAL A 1184 34.83 -6.98 35.55
N MET A 1185 33.65 -7.58 35.37
CA MET A 1185 33.46 -9.02 35.54
C MET A 1185 34.34 -9.84 34.60
N HIS A 1186 34.61 -9.33 33.39
CA HIS A 1186 35.47 -9.99 32.41
C HIS A 1186 36.96 -9.86 32.72
N GLU A 1187 37.42 -8.67 33.09
CA GLU A 1187 38.85 -8.36 33.24
C GLU A 1187 39.39 -8.68 34.65
N PHE A 1188 38.56 -8.54 35.69
CA PHE A 1188 38.97 -8.67 37.09
C PHE A 1188 38.31 -9.85 37.82
N THR A 1189 37.86 -10.89 37.10
CA THR A 1189 37.15 -12.06 37.67
C THR A 1189 37.91 -12.66 38.85
N THR A 1190 39.21 -12.92 38.70
CA THR A 1190 40.03 -13.57 39.74
C THR A 1190 40.12 -12.73 41.03
N MET A 1191 40.14 -11.41 40.91
CA MET A 1191 40.11 -10.52 42.07
C MET A 1191 38.74 -10.58 42.77
N LEU A 1192 37.65 -10.55 41.99
CA LEU A 1192 36.28 -10.58 42.50
C LEU A 1192 35.91 -11.92 43.16
N ASP A 1193 36.51 -13.04 42.72
CA ASP A 1193 36.34 -14.36 43.33
C ASP A 1193 36.86 -14.42 44.78
N HIS A 1194 37.74 -13.50 45.16
CA HIS A 1194 38.30 -13.38 46.51
C HIS A 1194 37.65 -12.27 47.34
N ALA A 1195 36.64 -11.60 46.81
CA ALA A 1195 35.93 -10.52 47.49
C ALA A 1195 35.04 -11.05 48.63
N THR A 1196 34.95 -10.31 49.73
CA THR A 1196 33.89 -10.46 50.72
C THR A 1196 32.78 -9.45 50.47
N TYR A 1197 31.52 -9.80 50.71
CA TYR A 1197 30.38 -8.92 50.43
C TYR A 1197 29.73 -8.46 51.73
N GLU A 1198 29.51 -7.16 51.85
CA GLU A 1198 28.85 -6.54 52.99
C GLU A 1198 27.82 -5.50 52.54
N THR A 1199 26.84 -5.22 53.40
CA THR A 1199 25.85 -4.17 53.15
C THR A 1199 26.10 -3.03 54.12
N VAL A 1200 26.39 -1.85 53.57
CA VAL A 1200 26.79 -0.67 54.34
C VAL A 1200 25.80 0.47 54.08
N SER A 1201 25.45 1.21 55.13
CA SER A 1201 24.65 2.42 54.98
C SER A 1201 25.55 3.59 54.60
N LEU A 1202 25.45 4.05 53.35
CA LEU A 1202 26.21 5.20 52.85
C LEU A 1202 25.34 6.47 52.83
N PRO A 1203 25.95 7.67 52.92
CA PRO A 1203 25.21 8.93 52.82
C PRO A 1203 24.41 9.02 51.52
N GLY A 1204 23.08 9.10 51.64
CA GLY A 1204 22.17 9.19 50.49
C GLY A 1204 21.86 7.87 49.78
N SER A 1205 22.41 6.73 50.24
CA SER A 1205 22.05 5.39 49.77
C SER A 1205 22.01 4.39 50.94
N PRO A 1206 20.84 4.21 51.58
CA PRO A 1206 20.70 3.24 52.66
C PRO A 1206 20.78 1.81 52.10
N HIS A 1207 21.55 0.94 52.75
CA HIS A 1207 21.75 -0.46 52.37
C HIS A 1207 22.46 -0.67 51.01
N GLN A 1208 23.62 -0.05 50.80
CA GLN A 1208 24.44 -0.28 49.61
C GLN A 1208 25.21 -1.62 49.73
N PRO A 1209 25.03 -2.58 48.80
CA PRO A 1209 25.89 -3.76 48.71
C PRO A 1209 27.28 -3.36 48.18
N LEU A 1210 28.30 -3.74 48.94
CA LEU A 1210 29.72 -3.50 48.64
C LEU A 1210 30.48 -4.82 48.59
N ALA A 1211 31.39 -4.94 47.63
CA ALA A 1211 32.43 -5.95 47.58
C ALA A 1211 33.72 -5.37 48.19
N ARG A 1212 34.33 -6.10 49.12
CA ARG A 1212 35.58 -5.77 49.79
C ARG A 1212 36.70 -6.67 49.27
N ILE A 1213 37.68 -6.05 48.63
CA ILE A 1213 38.90 -6.69 48.15
C ILE A 1213 39.99 -6.45 49.18
N HIS A 1214 40.44 -7.54 49.82
CA HIS A 1214 41.42 -7.44 50.88
C HIS A 1214 42.80 -7.12 50.32
N ALA A 1215 43.52 -6.16 50.94
CA ALA A 1215 44.84 -5.72 50.49
C ALA A 1215 45.92 -6.83 50.43
N GLN A 1216 45.62 -8.01 50.98
CA GLN A 1216 46.50 -9.19 50.95
C GLN A 1216 46.48 -9.93 49.61
N HIS A 1217 45.34 -9.88 48.92
CA HIS A 1217 45.06 -10.50 47.62
C HIS A 1217 45.29 -9.50 46.49
#